data_AF-A0A2N2GMT7-F1
#
_entry.id   AF-A0A2N2GMT7-F1
#
_cell.length_a   1.000
_cell.length_b   1.000
_cell.length_c   1.000
_cell.angle_alpha   90.00
_cell.angle_beta   90.00
_cell.angle_gamma   90.00
#
_symmetry.space_group_name_H-M   'P 1'
#
loop_
_entity.id
_entity.type
_entity.pdbx_description
1 polymer ?
#
loop_
_entity_poly.entity_id
_entity_poly.type
_entity_poly.pdbx_seq_one_letter_code
_entity_poly.pdbx_strand_id
1 'polypeptide(L)'
;MAIGGGVILLDFSCTPETQPDPLDVFTASRAVPDLWPSTREGEEVLFTRNQLRTVDGSLLAEETQGQLTDAIFQRSARPWTHFSEPFLYNEEIEAVEQPNGEVLHHYRITREPNPRRVFPGVRASDTPEITEELQDLIDESDPDARIVISARLADVPEWDIPLIPPPELVGSAVHRAALDARERAFERRRNLLRQAQTAVEEELREVDGLVEAQSGQSAWIRLDVPARAVESMSQSTRFTKLMVPHDEVQSNQVCNQGCWTLKDQQNVGNPLWYLGEAGPQARLNSDAHHAFGYEGDIANTQWHGTIYNRLLLGVIDLSSLEDESPAFSDRIFGRWNCERYCTGWVNPLTGGCWNGHWDGRCLSTTNFNDTEGVTCPVHSSCSNAGYHGTSVSGIALANYDHAGSSGLQLGDECYSTPNYSVHCDTWKQRSQGLAPQAGLMYLRLTNTADYVWESAINRAIEQKVDVLNISVGDGTRDYENRCNLTLNTAYEDNLENAFNDGIFVVNSSGNFVDEESQYGFFDCLINSMSSKPKVFSVASVLIDGALNYNSMDRHVAGSYAGGANVRINGAPLTTNRPVSIVDLLAPSSGHLVTTCNGTNGMTEDISLFGGSSGAAPHVAGAALLVKHRLLANGQTWVNSPGRLHTVMLAMGDRAISFNPIVTPRLVGTDNLWGMGRLKLSMFPTYFMQTRSFTASSTTPVRKRIFTNGMQANRKFVKCVFLQDEDMSSKSLDDQVSRIRLRLIVVPRPPEQAGQTCPDQPANLNGPIVLDDSLDIKKMVTAMSLDLGQYFVYPNPGLSGLPNACVYIEHTPLHVTPQAITTHTFCYQSEVRDDQGI
;
A
#
# COMPACT_ATOMS: atom_id res chain seq x y z
N MET A 1 50.85 -56.80 27.07
CA MET A 1 49.72 -57.72 27.37
C MET A 1 48.93 -57.06 28.48
N ALA A 2 47.76 -56.45 28.18
CA ALA A 2 46.82 -55.88 29.15
C ALA A 2 47.36 -54.91 30.24
N ILE A 3 46.39 -54.28 30.93
CA ILE A 3 46.50 -53.57 32.23
C ILE A 3 47.17 -52.18 32.15
N GLY A 4 46.60 -51.06 32.63
CA GLY A 4 45.37 -50.79 33.38
C GLY A 4 45.47 -49.42 34.10
N GLY A 5 44.35 -48.90 34.59
CA GLY A 5 44.24 -47.73 35.48
C GLY A 5 43.75 -46.46 34.77
N GLY A 6 42.81 -45.68 35.29
CA GLY A 6 41.94 -45.72 36.47
C GLY A 6 40.98 -44.53 36.32
N VAL A 7 39.69 -44.71 36.59
CA VAL A 7 38.68 -43.66 36.45
C VAL A 7 38.50 -42.99 37.82
N ILE A 8 38.73 -41.67 37.87
CA ILE A 8 38.37 -40.81 39.00
C ILE A 8 36.95 -40.30 38.73
N LEU A 9 36.00 -40.71 39.58
CA LEU A 9 34.66 -40.11 39.66
C LEU A 9 34.73 -38.92 40.60
N LEU A 10 34.54 -37.71 40.06
CA LEU A 10 34.27 -36.50 40.85
C LEU A 10 32.76 -36.34 40.97
N ASP A 11 32.29 -36.39 42.20
CA ASP A 11 30.90 -36.19 42.62
C ASP A 11 30.64 -34.68 42.71
N PHE A 12 29.84 -34.13 41.79
CA PHE A 12 29.39 -32.74 41.82
C PHE A 12 27.95 -32.69 42.37
N SER A 13 27.81 -32.75 43.69
CA SER A 13 26.57 -32.40 44.37
C SER A 13 26.41 -30.87 44.36
N CYS A 14 25.72 -30.32 43.36
CA CYS A 14 25.23 -28.96 43.40
C CYS A 14 24.01 -28.91 44.33
N THR A 15 24.12 -28.18 45.44
CA THR A 15 22.97 -27.72 46.22
C THR A 15 22.04 -26.90 45.32
N PRO A 16 20.71 -27.06 45.39
CA PRO A 16 19.79 -26.23 44.63
C PRO A 16 19.86 -24.82 45.19
N GLU A 17 20.52 -23.94 44.46
CA GLU A 17 20.40 -22.51 44.64
C GLU A 17 18.94 -22.15 44.35
N THR A 18 18.24 -21.65 45.37
CA THR A 18 16.87 -21.18 45.25
C THR A 18 16.81 -20.16 44.13
N GLN A 19 16.19 -20.53 43.00
CA GLN A 19 15.84 -19.59 41.94
C GLN A 19 15.06 -18.44 42.59
N PRO A 20 15.51 -17.18 42.43
CA PRO A 20 14.68 -16.06 42.80
C PRO A 20 13.41 -16.11 41.94
N ASP A 21 12.27 -15.85 42.59
CA ASP A 21 10.97 -15.70 41.94
C ASP A 21 11.11 -14.74 40.74
N PRO A 22 10.60 -15.06 39.53
CA PRO A 22 10.71 -14.20 38.35
C PRO A 22 10.00 -12.84 38.46
N LEU A 23 9.48 -12.49 39.63
CA LEU A 23 8.60 -11.35 39.86
C LEU A 23 9.20 -10.22 40.72
N ASP A 24 10.41 -10.35 41.26
CA ASP A 24 10.93 -9.40 42.28
C ASP A 24 12.28 -8.73 41.96
N VAL A 25 12.65 -8.56 40.66
CA VAL A 25 13.86 -7.78 40.25
C VAL A 25 13.52 -6.47 39.50
N PHE A 26 12.29 -5.96 39.62
CA PHE A 26 11.85 -4.73 38.93
C PHE A 26 11.62 -3.50 39.84
N THR A 27 12.39 -3.35 40.93
CA THR A 27 12.34 -2.13 41.77
C THR A 27 13.50 -1.17 41.54
N ALA A 28 13.80 -0.89 40.27
CA ALA A 28 14.34 0.40 39.87
C ALA A 28 13.47 0.90 38.72
N SER A 29 12.30 1.46 39.05
CA SER A 29 11.40 2.10 38.09
C SER A 29 12.16 3.22 37.38
N ARG A 30 12.70 2.96 36.19
CA ARG A 30 12.97 4.04 35.23
C ARG A 30 11.59 4.61 34.90
N ALA A 31 11.23 5.69 35.58
CA ALA A 31 9.99 6.40 35.30
C ALA A 31 10.02 6.79 33.82
N VAL A 32 9.01 6.39 33.07
CA VAL A 32 8.83 6.84 31.69
C VAL A 32 8.25 8.25 31.81
N PRO A 33 8.97 9.31 31.39
CA PRO A 33 8.44 10.65 31.55
C PRO A 33 7.18 10.80 30.68
N ASP A 34 6.08 11.25 31.29
CA ASP A 34 4.90 11.68 30.55
C ASP A 34 5.21 13.04 29.91
N LEU A 35 5.53 13.01 28.62
CA LEU A 35 5.98 14.18 27.87
C LEU A 35 4.95 14.64 26.83
N TRP A 36 3.74 14.08 26.87
CA TRP A 36 2.69 14.46 25.95
C TRP A 36 2.37 15.95 26.08
N PRO A 37 2.11 16.66 24.96
CA PRO A 37 1.53 17.99 25.01
C PRO A 37 0.24 17.96 25.81
N SER A 38 -0.03 19.06 26.52
CA SER A 38 -1.37 19.33 27.04
C SER A 38 -2.41 19.17 25.92
N THR A 39 -3.56 18.59 26.27
CA THR A 39 -4.67 18.51 25.32
C THR A 39 -5.17 19.91 24.98
N ARG A 40 -5.67 20.08 23.75
CA ARG A 40 -6.33 21.33 23.38
C ARG A 40 -7.61 21.49 24.22
N GLU A 41 -8.08 22.73 24.33
CA GLU A 41 -9.41 22.97 24.89
C GLU A 41 -10.46 22.16 24.12
N GLY A 42 -11.23 21.34 24.84
CA GLY A 42 -12.22 20.43 24.26
C GLY A 42 -11.69 19.04 23.85
N GLU A 43 -10.38 18.81 23.81
CA GLU A 43 -9.79 17.47 23.61
C GLU A 43 -9.70 16.72 24.96
N GLU A 44 -10.15 15.46 24.97
CA GLU A 44 -10.06 14.55 26.11
C GLU A 44 -9.13 13.38 25.79
N VAL A 45 -8.18 13.06 26.69
CA VAL A 45 -7.34 11.87 26.57
C VAL A 45 -8.13 10.64 27.01
N LEU A 46 -8.23 9.63 26.14
CA LEU A 46 -8.91 8.38 26.44
C LEU A 46 -7.95 7.26 26.80
N PHE A 47 -6.79 7.26 26.15
CA PHE A 47 -5.78 6.22 26.32
C PHE A 47 -4.39 6.78 26.02
N THR A 48 -3.42 6.41 26.83
CA THR A 48 -1.99 6.63 26.57
C THR A 48 -1.21 5.37 26.90
N ARG A 49 -0.18 5.09 26.11
CA ARG A 49 0.79 4.02 26.33
C ARG A 49 2.17 4.54 26.00
N ASN A 50 3.07 4.51 26.97
CA ASN A 50 4.47 4.88 26.81
C ASN A 50 5.32 3.63 26.98
N GLN A 51 6.23 3.36 26.05
CA GLN A 51 7.11 2.19 26.08
C GLN A 51 8.56 2.60 25.85
N LEU A 52 9.44 2.23 26.76
CA LEU A 52 10.88 2.30 26.53
C LEU A 52 11.36 0.96 25.99
N ARG A 53 12.02 0.97 24.84
CA ARG A 53 12.56 -0.22 24.17
C ARG A 53 14.05 -0.10 23.92
N THR A 54 14.74 -1.22 23.85
CA THR A 54 16.13 -1.32 23.38
C THR A 54 16.22 -1.07 21.87
N VAL A 55 17.46 -0.96 21.36
CA VAL A 55 17.77 -0.84 19.92
C VAL A 55 17.20 -2.01 19.10
N ASP A 56 17.16 -3.21 19.68
CA ASP A 56 16.63 -4.42 19.05
C ASP A 56 15.10 -4.58 19.20
N GLY A 57 14.42 -3.61 19.81
CA GLY A 57 12.96 -3.61 19.98
C GLY A 57 12.46 -4.28 21.26
N SER A 58 13.31 -4.88 22.09
CA SER A 58 12.92 -5.48 23.37
C SER A 58 12.33 -4.44 24.34
N LEU A 59 11.24 -4.80 25.02
CA LEU A 59 10.55 -3.90 25.96
C LEU A 59 11.30 -3.82 27.31
N LEU A 60 11.69 -2.61 27.72
CA LEU A 60 12.38 -2.32 28.98
C LEU A 60 11.44 -1.79 30.07
N ALA A 61 10.54 -0.89 29.69
CA ALA A 61 9.56 -0.31 30.59
C ALA A 61 8.29 0.06 29.83
N GLU A 62 7.16 0.02 30.52
CA GLU A 62 5.86 0.40 29.96
C GLU A 62 5.01 1.11 31.01
N GLU A 63 4.33 2.17 30.60
CA GLU A 63 3.31 2.85 31.38
C GLU A 63 2.06 3.02 30.52
N THR A 64 0.90 2.71 31.07
CA THR A 64 -0.39 2.85 30.38
C THR A 64 -1.36 3.61 31.28
N GLN A 65 -2.05 4.59 30.71
CA GLN A 65 -3.16 5.30 31.36
C GLN A 65 -4.44 5.16 30.54
N GLY A 66 -5.55 4.98 31.24
CA GLY A 66 -6.84 4.68 30.62
C GLY A 66 -6.95 3.22 30.19
N GLN A 67 -8.04 2.88 29.51
CA GLN A 67 -8.27 1.55 28.98
C GLN A 67 -8.61 1.66 27.49
N LEU A 68 -7.79 1.04 26.64
CA LEU A 68 -8.14 0.91 25.23
C LEU A 68 -9.23 -0.17 25.12
N THR A 69 -10.47 0.27 24.92
CA THR A 69 -11.57 -0.64 24.58
C THR A 69 -11.60 -0.86 23.07
N ASP A 70 -12.20 -1.98 22.63
CA ASP A 70 -12.44 -2.21 21.19
C ASP A 70 -13.16 -1.01 20.55
N ALA A 71 -14.15 -0.45 21.23
CA ALA A 71 -14.91 0.68 20.74
C ALA A 71 -14.06 1.96 20.58
N ILE A 72 -13.05 2.19 21.43
CA ILE A 72 -12.12 3.31 21.26
C ILE A 72 -11.16 3.01 20.09
N PHE A 73 -10.66 1.78 20.00
CA PHE A 73 -9.78 1.34 18.91
C PHE A 73 -10.45 1.47 17.54
N GLN A 74 -11.67 0.97 17.35
CA GLN A 74 -12.37 1.09 16.06
C GLN A 74 -12.50 2.57 15.64
N ARG A 75 -12.85 3.46 16.56
CA ARG A 75 -13.05 4.88 16.24
C ARG A 75 -11.76 5.62 15.89
N SER A 76 -10.63 5.27 16.52
CA SER A 76 -9.33 5.85 16.18
C SER A 76 -8.71 5.21 14.93
N ALA A 77 -8.89 3.91 14.73
CA ALA A 77 -8.32 3.16 13.61
C ALA A 77 -9.05 3.43 12.29
N ARG A 78 -10.39 3.55 12.32
CA ARG A 78 -11.25 3.75 11.14
C ARG A 78 -12.26 4.90 11.31
N PRO A 79 -11.80 6.13 11.59
CA PRO A 79 -12.68 7.23 11.97
C PRO A 79 -13.74 7.61 10.92
N TRP A 80 -13.51 7.34 9.63
CA TRP A 80 -14.48 7.63 8.56
C TRP A 80 -15.81 6.88 8.72
N THR A 81 -15.80 5.71 9.36
CA THR A 81 -17.03 4.94 9.65
C THR A 81 -17.82 5.51 10.84
N HIS A 82 -17.29 6.52 11.54
CA HIS A 82 -17.82 7.04 12.80
C HIS A 82 -18.11 8.55 12.79
N PHE A 83 -18.13 9.21 11.62
CA PHE A 83 -18.40 10.66 11.52
C PHE A 83 -19.81 11.09 11.95
N SER A 84 -20.73 10.14 12.12
CA SER A 84 -22.08 10.40 12.64
C SER A 84 -22.13 10.53 14.16
N GLU A 85 -21.04 10.19 14.85
CA GLU A 85 -21.00 10.17 16.30
C GLU A 85 -20.78 11.55 16.93
N PRO A 86 -21.13 11.75 18.21
CA PRO A 86 -20.94 13.02 18.92
C PRO A 86 -19.49 13.47 19.08
N PHE A 87 -18.52 12.58 18.85
CA PHE A 87 -17.09 12.85 19.04
C PHE A 87 -16.29 12.35 17.85
N LEU A 88 -15.24 13.10 17.50
CA LEU A 88 -14.19 12.67 16.58
C LEU A 88 -13.02 12.12 17.40
N TYR A 89 -12.38 11.07 16.89
CA TYR A 89 -11.28 10.40 17.56
C TYR A 89 -9.98 10.65 16.80
N ASN A 90 -8.92 10.96 17.53
CA ASN A 90 -7.62 11.27 17.00
C ASN A 90 -6.59 10.30 17.57
N GLU A 91 -5.62 9.92 16.74
CA GLU A 91 -4.54 9.01 17.10
C GLU A 91 -3.21 9.74 16.92
N GLU A 92 -2.32 9.66 17.91
CA GLU A 92 -1.00 10.27 17.87
C GLU A 92 0.04 9.24 18.33
N ILE A 93 1.12 9.12 17.56
CA ILE A 93 2.25 8.26 17.86
C ILE A 93 3.53 9.09 17.76
N GLU A 94 4.43 8.95 18.72
CA GLU A 94 5.77 9.50 18.66
C GLU A 94 6.77 8.39 19.01
N ALA A 95 7.86 8.27 18.27
CA ALA A 95 9.02 7.50 18.68
C ALA A 95 10.21 8.46 18.81
N VAL A 96 10.92 8.39 19.92
CA VAL A 96 12.05 9.27 20.24
C VAL A 96 13.26 8.42 20.60
N GLU A 97 14.28 8.47 19.75
CA GLU A 97 15.57 7.86 20.04
C GLU A 97 16.28 8.61 21.17
N GLN A 98 16.75 7.86 22.16
CA GLN A 98 17.49 8.34 23.31
C GLN A 98 19.00 8.33 23.03
N PRO A 99 19.81 9.11 23.76
CA PRO A 99 21.28 9.15 23.55
C PRO A 99 22.00 7.81 23.71
N ASN A 100 21.39 6.83 24.39
CA ASN A 100 21.91 5.47 24.58
C ASN A 100 21.43 4.48 23.50
N GLY A 101 20.70 4.94 22.47
CA GLY A 101 20.11 4.12 21.42
C GLY A 101 18.77 3.46 21.78
N GLU A 102 18.33 3.52 23.04
CA GLU A 102 16.97 3.11 23.40
C GLU A 102 15.94 4.00 22.69
N VAL A 103 14.74 3.47 22.45
CA VAL A 103 13.65 4.21 21.79
C VAL A 103 12.48 4.33 22.75
N LEU A 104 12.05 5.56 22.99
CA LEU A 104 10.85 5.86 23.75
C LEU A 104 9.68 6.03 22.77
N HIS A 105 8.72 5.12 22.84
CA HIS A 105 7.48 5.17 22.08
C HIS A 105 6.36 5.75 22.93
N HIS A 106 5.65 6.70 22.38
CA HIS A 106 4.44 7.27 22.93
C HIS A 106 3.28 6.96 21.98
N TYR A 107 2.21 6.39 22.50
CA TYR A 107 0.95 6.19 21.80
C TYR A 107 -0.20 6.84 22.57
N ARG A 108 -1.03 7.64 21.89
CA ARG A 108 -2.13 8.37 22.51
C ARG A 108 -3.37 8.39 21.62
N ILE A 109 -4.52 8.22 22.26
CA ILE A 109 -5.83 8.45 21.63
C ILE A 109 -6.55 9.55 22.40
N THR A 110 -7.03 10.54 21.66
CA THR A 110 -7.88 11.60 22.19
C THR A 110 -9.22 11.62 21.46
N ARG A 111 -10.21 12.28 22.05
CA ARG A 111 -11.46 12.65 21.38
C ARG A 111 -11.76 14.12 21.52
N GLU A 112 -12.50 14.67 20.56
CA GLU A 112 -13.02 16.04 20.60
C GLU A 112 -14.49 16.07 20.15
N PRO A 113 -15.30 17.04 20.60
CA PRO A 113 -16.68 17.18 20.14
C PRO A 113 -16.75 17.25 18.61
N ASN A 114 -17.69 16.52 18.03
CA ASN A 114 -17.97 16.58 16.61
C ASN A 114 -18.92 17.75 16.32
N PRO A 115 -18.44 18.87 15.73
CA PRO A 115 -19.26 20.06 15.53
C PRO A 115 -20.39 19.84 14.52
N ARG A 116 -20.24 18.88 13.60
CA ARG A 116 -21.24 18.53 12.60
C ARG A 116 -21.18 17.06 12.28
N ARG A 117 -22.12 16.30 12.85
CA ARG A 117 -22.31 14.88 12.57
C ARG A 117 -22.60 14.68 11.08
N VAL A 118 -21.79 13.86 10.45
CA VAL A 118 -22.02 13.40 9.07
C VAL A 118 -22.68 12.04 9.20
N PHE A 119 -23.97 11.99 8.93
CA PHE A 119 -24.65 10.71 8.83
C PHE A 119 -24.20 10.06 7.54
N PRO A 120 -23.66 8.82 7.57
CA PRO A 120 -23.47 8.05 6.36
C PRO A 120 -24.84 7.95 5.71
N GLY A 121 -25.04 8.74 4.67
CA GLY A 121 -26.20 8.61 3.83
C GLY A 121 -25.95 7.38 3.01
N VAL A 122 -26.81 6.37 3.16
CA VAL A 122 -27.20 5.57 2.01
C VAL A 122 -27.69 6.60 0.99
N ARG A 123 -26.81 7.09 0.11
CA ARG A 123 -27.22 7.97 -0.97
C ARG A 123 -28.00 7.08 -1.91
N ALA A 124 -29.27 6.82 -1.59
CA ALA A 124 -30.25 6.80 -2.64
C ALA A 124 -30.21 8.22 -3.22
N SER A 125 -29.38 8.43 -4.24
CA SER A 125 -29.78 9.41 -5.24
C SER A 125 -31.19 9.02 -5.65
N ASP A 126 -32.12 9.97 -5.73
CA ASP A 126 -33.50 9.66 -6.17
C ASP A 126 -33.51 8.95 -7.54
N THR A 127 -32.41 9.09 -8.30
CA THR A 127 -32.14 8.38 -9.56
C THR A 127 -30.69 7.88 -9.63
N PRO A 128 -30.45 6.61 -9.99
CA PRO A 128 -29.12 6.09 -10.30
C PRO A 128 -28.33 6.96 -11.29
N GLU A 129 -27.02 7.06 -11.10
CA GLU A 129 -26.11 7.62 -12.11
C GLU A 129 -25.97 6.65 -13.29
N ILE A 130 -26.16 7.13 -14.53
CA ILE A 130 -25.89 6.38 -15.76
C ILE A 130 -24.59 6.94 -16.36
N THR A 131 -23.63 6.08 -16.69
CA THR A 131 -22.42 6.52 -17.39
C THR A 131 -22.71 6.89 -18.84
N GLU A 132 -21.90 7.79 -19.41
CA GLU A 132 -22.00 8.19 -20.82
C GLU A 132 -21.88 6.99 -21.76
N GLU A 133 -20.91 6.10 -21.53
CA GLU A 133 -20.74 4.85 -22.29
C GLU A 133 -21.99 3.97 -22.29
N LEU A 134 -22.69 3.86 -21.15
CA LEU A 134 -23.93 3.08 -21.10
C LEU A 134 -25.05 3.80 -21.86
N GLN A 135 -25.10 5.13 -21.79
CA GLN A 135 -26.08 5.90 -22.55
C GLN A 135 -25.86 5.73 -24.06
N ASP A 136 -24.61 5.80 -24.52
CA ASP A 136 -24.25 5.57 -25.92
C ASP A 136 -24.61 4.14 -26.36
N LEU A 137 -24.31 3.14 -25.54
CA LEU A 137 -24.68 1.75 -25.82
C LEU A 137 -26.20 1.58 -25.94
N ILE A 138 -26.99 2.26 -25.11
CA ILE A 138 -28.47 2.24 -25.20
C ILE A 138 -28.93 2.88 -26.50
N ASP A 139 -28.39 4.05 -26.84
CA ASP A 139 -28.79 4.83 -28.03
C ASP A 139 -28.44 4.11 -29.34
N GLU A 140 -27.36 3.33 -29.36
CA GLU A 140 -26.91 2.53 -30.50
C GLU A 140 -27.59 1.15 -30.62
N SER A 141 -28.15 0.63 -29.53
CA SER A 141 -28.74 -0.70 -29.49
C SER A 141 -30.19 -0.73 -29.97
N ASP A 142 -30.61 -1.85 -30.57
CA ASP A 142 -32.04 -2.14 -30.75
C ASP A 142 -32.68 -2.22 -29.34
N PRO A 143 -33.86 -1.63 -29.08
CA PRO A 143 -34.54 -1.68 -27.79
C PRO A 143 -34.69 -3.10 -27.20
N ASP A 144 -34.75 -4.11 -28.06
CA ASP A 144 -34.93 -5.51 -27.69
C ASP A 144 -33.61 -6.30 -27.67
N ALA A 145 -32.49 -5.67 -28.07
CA ALA A 145 -31.18 -6.26 -27.94
C ALA A 145 -30.83 -6.45 -26.46
N ARG A 146 -30.29 -7.63 -26.14
CA ARG A 146 -29.78 -7.91 -24.80
C ARG A 146 -28.41 -7.27 -24.65
N ILE A 147 -28.25 -6.46 -23.61
CA ILE A 147 -27.00 -5.81 -23.22
C ILE A 147 -26.67 -6.21 -21.79
N VAL A 148 -25.38 -6.26 -21.51
CA VAL A 148 -24.87 -6.56 -20.17
C VAL A 148 -24.46 -5.26 -19.51
N ILE A 149 -24.92 -5.05 -18.28
CA ILE A 149 -24.63 -3.86 -17.48
C ILE A 149 -24.16 -4.26 -16.07
N SER A 150 -23.32 -3.43 -15.48
CA SER A 150 -22.96 -3.46 -14.06
C SER A 150 -23.80 -2.44 -13.30
N ALA A 151 -24.41 -2.88 -12.20
CA ALA A 151 -25.26 -2.06 -11.35
C ALA A 151 -24.79 -2.10 -9.90
N ARG A 152 -24.64 -0.93 -9.28
CA ARG A 152 -24.32 -0.80 -7.85
C ARG A 152 -25.60 -0.71 -7.03
N LEU A 153 -25.74 -1.60 -6.06
CA LEU A 153 -26.89 -1.69 -5.15
C LEU A 153 -26.91 -0.51 -4.16
N ALA A 154 -28.08 0.11 -4.00
CA ALA A 154 -28.27 1.25 -3.09
C ALA A 154 -28.38 0.84 -1.62
N ASP A 155 -29.06 -0.26 -1.31
CA ASP A 155 -29.37 -0.67 0.07
C ASP A 155 -28.20 -1.38 0.79
N VAL A 156 -26.99 -1.28 0.25
CA VAL A 156 -25.79 -1.92 0.80
C VAL A 156 -24.85 -0.84 1.32
N PRO A 157 -24.54 -0.81 2.63
CA PRO A 157 -23.66 0.20 3.19
C PRO A 157 -22.23 0.05 2.63
N GLU A 158 -21.48 1.15 2.68
CA GLU A 158 -20.04 1.15 2.47
C GLU A 158 -19.33 0.17 3.43
N TRP A 159 -18.05 -0.12 3.17
CA TRP A 159 -17.28 -1.06 3.97
C TRP A 159 -17.23 -0.69 5.46
N ASP A 160 -17.92 -1.47 6.28
CA ASP A 160 -18.08 -1.27 7.71
C ASP A 160 -17.54 -2.43 8.56
N ILE A 161 -16.75 -3.32 7.94
CA ILE A 161 -16.17 -4.48 8.61
C ILE A 161 -15.17 -4.01 9.70
N PRO A 162 -15.32 -4.43 10.96
CA PRO A 162 -14.45 -4.01 12.05
C PRO A 162 -13.04 -4.58 11.90
N LEU A 163 -12.06 -3.78 12.30
CA LEU A 163 -10.66 -4.18 12.38
C LEU A 163 -10.44 -5.03 13.63
N ILE A 164 -9.32 -5.75 13.67
CA ILE A 164 -8.97 -6.58 14.83
C ILE A 164 -8.01 -5.80 15.72
N PRO A 165 -8.38 -5.45 16.98
CA PRO A 165 -7.49 -4.75 17.88
C PRO A 165 -6.30 -5.63 18.32
N PRO A 166 -5.12 -5.03 18.52
CA PRO A 166 -3.97 -5.67 19.16
C PRO A 166 -4.33 -6.36 20.49
N PRO A 167 -4.11 -7.69 20.65
CA PRO A 167 -4.38 -8.36 21.91
C PRO A 167 -3.53 -7.82 23.06
N GLU A 168 -2.36 -7.24 22.77
CA GLU A 168 -1.48 -6.60 23.76
C GLU A 168 -2.08 -5.30 24.31
N LEU A 169 -2.98 -4.64 23.58
CA LEU A 169 -3.60 -3.37 24.00
C LEU A 169 -4.97 -3.57 24.66
N VAL A 170 -5.77 -4.51 24.16
CA VAL A 170 -7.16 -4.71 24.63
C VAL A 170 -7.36 -5.99 25.45
N GLY A 171 -6.35 -6.86 25.50
CA GLY A 171 -6.41 -8.17 26.13
C GLY A 171 -7.01 -9.26 25.23
N SER A 172 -6.62 -10.52 25.48
CA SER A 172 -6.99 -11.68 24.65
C SER A 172 -8.48 -11.99 24.59
N ALA A 173 -9.26 -11.61 25.62
CA ALA A 173 -10.71 -11.80 25.63
C ALA A 173 -11.41 -10.83 24.66
N VAL A 174 -11.01 -9.55 24.67
CA VAL A 174 -11.55 -8.53 23.76
C VAL A 174 -11.12 -8.81 22.33
N HIS A 175 -9.86 -9.20 22.12
CA HIS A 175 -9.35 -9.61 20.81
C HIS A 175 -10.16 -10.77 20.20
N ARG A 176 -10.44 -11.83 20.98
CA ARG A 176 -11.30 -12.94 20.52
C ARG A 176 -12.73 -12.47 20.20
N ALA A 177 -13.31 -11.62 21.05
CA ALA A 177 -14.64 -11.06 20.79
C ALA A 177 -14.67 -10.21 19.51
N ALA A 178 -13.58 -9.50 19.18
CA ALA A 178 -13.44 -8.72 17.97
C ALA A 178 -13.29 -9.61 16.71
N LEU A 179 -12.56 -10.73 16.79
CA LEU A 179 -12.54 -11.75 15.73
C LEU A 179 -13.95 -12.26 15.42
N ASP A 180 -14.72 -12.61 16.46
CA ASP A 180 -16.11 -13.06 16.28
C ASP A 180 -17.01 -11.93 15.75
N ALA A 181 -16.78 -10.68 16.18
CA ALA A 181 -17.54 -9.52 15.71
C ALA A 181 -17.30 -9.23 14.23
N ARG A 182 -16.06 -9.42 13.78
CA ARG A 182 -15.66 -9.31 12.37
C ARG A 182 -16.31 -10.39 11.52
N GLU A 183 -16.28 -11.66 11.92
CA GLU A 183 -16.96 -12.73 11.18
C GLU A 183 -18.47 -12.46 11.07
N ARG A 184 -19.11 -12.06 12.19
CA ARG A 184 -20.52 -11.65 12.17
C ARG A 184 -20.77 -10.45 11.26
N ALA A 185 -19.82 -9.53 11.10
CA ALA A 185 -19.96 -8.39 10.19
C ALA A 185 -19.94 -8.85 8.72
N PHE A 186 -19.03 -9.75 8.36
CA PHE A 186 -19.04 -10.38 7.04
C PHE A 186 -20.33 -11.15 6.75
N GLU A 187 -20.85 -11.91 7.72
CA GLU A 187 -22.15 -12.58 7.59
C GLU A 187 -23.30 -11.58 7.40
N ARG A 188 -23.33 -10.50 8.20
CA ARG A 188 -24.35 -9.45 8.06
C ARG A 188 -24.29 -8.80 6.68
N ARG A 189 -23.10 -8.42 6.21
CA ARG A 189 -22.90 -7.84 4.87
C ARG A 189 -23.36 -8.80 3.76
N ARG A 190 -22.97 -10.08 3.81
CA ARG A 190 -23.44 -11.12 2.89
C ARG A 190 -24.97 -11.26 2.88
N ASN A 191 -25.61 -11.15 4.05
CA ASN A 191 -27.07 -11.22 4.16
C ASN A 191 -27.76 -9.98 3.57
N LEU A 192 -27.21 -8.78 3.78
CA LEU A 192 -27.72 -7.54 3.17
C LEU A 192 -27.61 -7.58 1.65
N LEU A 193 -26.46 -8.03 1.13
CA LEU A 193 -26.25 -8.25 -0.30
C LEU A 193 -27.29 -9.20 -0.89
N ARG A 194 -27.52 -10.35 -0.25
CA ARG A 194 -28.54 -11.32 -0.68
C ARG A 194 -29.95 -10.74 -0.66
N GLN A 195 -30.29 -9.95 0.35
CA GLN A 195 -31.59 -9.30 0.47
C GLN A 195 -31.80 -8.27 -0.65
N ALA A 196 -30.82 -7.40 -0.89
CA ALA A 196 -30.85 -6.42 -1.96
C ALA A 196 -30.94 -7.10 -3.35
N GLN A 197 -30.17 -8.17 -3.56
CA GLN A 197 -30.22 -9.00 -4.77
C GLN A 197 -31.61 -9.61 -5.00
N THR A 198 -32.22 -10.20 -3.98
CA THR A 198 -33.56 -10.81 -4.09
C THR A 198 -34.59 -9.78 -4.54
N ALA A 199 -34.51 -8.55 -4.00
CA ALA A 199 -35.41 -7.46 -4.40
C ALA A 199 -35.18 -7.04 -5.87
N VAL A 200 -33.92 -7.00 -6.33
CA VAL A 200 -33.60 -6.71 -7.73
C VAL A 200 -34.05 -7.82 -8.67
N GLU A 201 -33.88 -9.09 -8.31
CA GLU A 201 -34.35 -10.22 -9.12
C GLU A 201 -35.87 -10.20 -9.36
N GLU A 202 -36.65 -9.74 -8.39
CA GLU A 202 -38.09 -9.55 -8.54
C GLU A 202 -38.42 -8.47 -9.58
N GLU A 203 -37.71 -7.33 -9.54
CA GLU A 203 -37.85 -6.23 -10.50
C GLU A 203 -37.39 -6.64 -11.91
N LEU A 204 -36.27 -7.35 -12.03
CA LEU A 204 -35.74 -7.80 -13.31
C LEU A 204 -36.68 -8.73 -14.07
N ARG A 205 -37.46 -9.56 -13.36
CA ARG A 205 -38.48 -10.41 -14.01
C ARG A 205 -39.55 -9.61 -14.74
N GLU A 206 -39.84 -8.39 -14.31
CA GLU A 206 -40.84 -7.53 -14.96
C GLU A 206 -40.33 -6.95 -16.29
N VAL A 207 -39.00 -6.85 -16.45
CA VAL A 207 -38.34 -6.25 -17.62
C VAL A 207 -37.58 -7.27 -18.48
N ASP A 208 -37.80 -8.58 -18.28
CA ASP A 208 -37.08 -9.67 -18.95
C ASP A 208 -35.55 -9.65 -18.72
N GLY A 209 -35.15 -9.13 -17.57
CA GLY A 209 -33.77 -9.07 -17.10
C GLY A 209 -33.34 -10.30 -16.31
N LEU A 210 -32.02 -10.55 -16.28
CA LEU A 210 -31.39 -11.66 -15.57
C LEU A 210 -30.16 -11.17 -14.81
N VAL A 211 -29.88 -11.75 -13.63
CA VAL A 211 -28.60 -11.56 -12.94
C VAL A 211 -27.58 -12.51 -13.54
N GLU A 212 -26.53 -11.96 -14.17
CA GLU A 212 -25.45 -12.75 -14.76
C GLU A 212 -24.47 -13.22 -13.68
N ALA A 213 -23.96 -12.28 -12.88
CA ALA A 213 -22.89 -12.48 -11.89
C ALA A 213 -23.13 -11.68 -10.61
N GLN A 214 -22.59 -12.16 -9.49
CA GLN A 214 -22.68 -11.47 -8.20
C GLN A 214 -21.48 -11.78 -7.30
N SER A 215 -21.00 -10.78 -6.56
CA SER A 215 -20.02 -10.99 -5.50
C SER A 215 -20.70 -11.08 -4.13
N GLY A 216 -20.18 -11.96 -3.27
CA GLY A 216 -20.62 -12.06 -1.88
C GLY A 216 -20.14 -10.90 -0.99
N GLN A 217 -19.30 -10.02 -1.50
CA GLN A 217 -18.70 -8.92 -0.71
C GLN A 217 -18.85 -7.54 -1.37
N SER A 218 -19.04 -7.50 -2.69
CA SER A 218 -19.23 -6.27 -3.47
C SER A 218 -20.69 -5.86 -3.51
N ALA A 219 -20.97 -4.56 -3.48
CA ALA A 219 -22.31 -4.02 -3.73
C ALA A 219 -22.68 -4.02 -5.22
N TRP A 220 -21.79 -4.51 -6.08
CA TRP A 220 -22.00 -4.58 -7.51
C TRP A 220 -22.60 -5.91 -7.92
N ILE A 221 -23.56 -5.83 -8.84
CA ILE A 221 -24.15 -6.97 -9.52
C ILE A 221 -24.12 -6.73 -11.02
N ARG A 222 -24.12 -7.82 -11.77
CA ARG A 222 -24.09 -7.76 -13.22
C ARG A 222 -25.36 -8.33 -13.79
N LEU A 223 -25.92 -7.62 -14.76
CA LEU A 223 -27.27 -7.82 -15.23
C LEU A 223 -27.26 -7.94 -16.75
N ASP A 224 -27.94 -8.95 -17.27
CA ASP A 224 -28.24 -9.12 -18.69
C ASP A 224 -29.69 -8.68 -18.90
N VAL A 225 -29.91 -7.57 -19.60
CA VAL A 225 -31.22 -6.94 -19.76
C VAL A 225 -31.45 -6.49 -21.20
N PRO A 226 -32.70 -6.43 -21.68
CA PRO A 226 -33.02 -5.70 -22.91
C PRO A 226 -32.62 -4.22 -22.79
N ALA A 227 -32.10 -3.59 -23.85
CA ALA A 227 -31.66 -2.19 -23.82
C ALA A 227 -32.76 -1.22 -23.31
N ARG A 228 -34.02 -1.44 -23.71
CA ARG A 228 -35.19 -0.69 -23.22
C ARG A 228 -35.42 -0.77 -21.71
N ALA A 229 -34.93 -1.82 -21.04
CA ALA A 229 -35.12 -2.01 -19.61
C ALA A 229 -34.28 -1.03 -18.79
N VAL A 230 -33.18 -0.52 -19.35
CA VAL A 230 -32.26 0.37 -18.62
C VAL A 230 -32.94 1.69 -18.25
N GLU A 231 -33.89 2.18 -19.06
CA GLU A 231 -34.69 3.36 -18.73
C GLU A 231 -35.56 3.15 -17.47
N SER A 232 -36.13 1.95 -17.29
CA SER A 232 -36.87 1.63 -16.06
C SER A 232 -35.91 1.53 -14.87
N MET A 233 -34.75 0.91 -15.07
CA MET A 233 -33.76 0.71 -14.02
C MET A 233 -33.12 2.01 -13.57
N SER A 234 -32.94 2.99 -14.46
CA SER A 234 -32.41 4.31 -14.12
C SER A 234 -33.38 5.18 -13.31
N GLN A 235 -34.62 4.72 -13.14
CA GLN A 235 -35.62 5.30 -12.24
C GLN A 235 -35.77 4.49 -10.94
N SER A 236 -35.10 3.34 -10.84
CA SER A 236 -35.19 2.47 -9.68
C SER A 236 -34.31 2.97 -8.56
N THR A 237 -34.90 3.18 -7.38
CA THR A 237 -34.15 3.56 -6.17
C THR A 237 -33.31 2.42 -5.60
N ARG A 238 -33.31 1.23 -6.24
CA ARG A 238 -32.51 0.07 -5.85
C ARG A 238 -31.06 0.19 -6.28
N PHE A 239 -30.76 1.06 -7.24
CA PHE A 239 -29.41 1.26 -7.73
C PHE A 239 -28.92 2.67 -7.41
N THR A 240 -27.61 2.79 -7.25
CA THR A 240 -26.93 4.10 -7.16
C THR A 240 -26.21 4.43 -8.45
N LYS A 241 -25.82 3.41 -9.22
CA LYS A 241 -25.08 3.56 -10.46
C LYS A 241 -25.34 2.40 -11.41
N LEU A 242 -25.42 2.72 -12.70
CA LEU A 242 -25.52 1.80 -13.82
C LEU A 242 -24.40 2.13 -14.82
N MET A 243 -23.67 1.12 -15.28
CA MET A 243 -22.60 1.29 -16.27
C MET A 243 -22.40 0.04 -17.12
N VAL A 244 -21.60 0.15 -18.19
CA VAL A 244 -21.13 -1.00 -18.94
C VAL A 244 -20.06 -1.73 -18.10
N PRO A 245 -20.10 -3.07 -17.96
CA PRO A 245 -19.04 -3.81 -17.29
C PRO A 245 -17.74 -3.73 -18.10
N HIS A 246 -16.59 -3.70 -17.44
CA HIS A 246 -15.35 -3.89 -18.16
C HIS A 246 -15.15 -5.39 -18.45
N ASP A 247 -15.50 -5.79 -19.67
CA ASP A 247 -15.37 -7.14 -20.22
C ASP A 247 -14.36 -7.23 -21.34
N GLU A 248 -13.23 -6.55 -21.21
CA GLU A 248 -12.21 -6.74 -22.21
C GLU A 248 -11.56 -8.12 -22.07
N VAL A 249 -11.66 -8.94 -23.12
CA VAL A 249 -10.89 -10.17 -23.33
C VAL A 249 -9.45 -9.81 -23.76
N GLN A 250 -8.85 -8.81 -23.12
CA GLN A 250 -7.47 -8.41 -23.40
C GLN A 250 -6.51 -9.13 -22.44
N SER A 251 -6.63 -10.46 -22.36
CA SER A 251 -5.68 -11.35 -21.67
C SER A 251 -4.25 -11.28 -22.25
N ASN A 252 -4.05 -10.56 -23.36
CA ASN A 252 -2.84 -10.59 -24.17
C ASN A 252 -1.97 -9.31 -24.08
N GLN A 253 -2.36 -8.28 -23.32
CA GLN A 253 -1.56 -7.04 -23.26
C GLN A 253 -0.48 -7.02 -22.18
N VAL A 254 -0.41 -8.03 -21.30
CA VAL A 254 0.58 -8.09 -20.20
C VAL A 254 2.02 -7.93 -20.70
N CYS A 255 2.31 -8.37 -21.92
CA CYS A 255 3.64 -8.26 -22.50
C CYS A 255 3.71 -8.01 -24.02
N ASN A 256 2.61 -8.06 -24.81
CA ASN A 256 2.76 -8.31 -26.26
C ASN A 256 3.47 -7.23 -27.10
N GLN A 257 3.65 -6.00 -26.64
CA GLN A 257 4.36 -4.97 -27.43
C GLN A 257 5.30 -4.07 -26.61
N GLY A 258 4.91 -3.62 -25.40
CA GLY A 258 5.69 -2.64 -24.62
C GLY A 258 6.90 -3.19 -23.86
N CYS A 259 6.82 -4.43 -23.35
CA CYS A 259 7.95 -5.07 -22.66
C CYS A 259 9.11 -5.40 -23.62
N TRP A 260 8.80 -5.63 -24.91
CA TRP A 260 9.77 -6.06 -25.91
C TRP A 260 10.51 -4.90 -26.60
N THR A 261 9.87 -3.73 -26.77
CA THR A 261 10.53 -2.53 -27.30
C THR A 261 11.65 -2.00 -26.39
N LEU A 262 11.70 -2.42 -25.11
CA LEU A 262 12.80 -2.12 -24.19
C LEU A 262 14.11 -2.82 -24.58
N LYS A 263 14.02 -3.95 -25.28
CA LYS A 263 15.18 -4.69 -25.78
C LYS A 263 16.07 -3.82 -26.66
N ASP A 264 15.49 -2.94 -27.46
CA ASP A 264 16.27 -2.11 -28.40
C ASP A 264 16.89 -0.87 -27.71
N GLN A 265 16.37 -0.46 -26.54
CA GLN A 265 16.93 0.65 -25.76
C GLN A 265 17.98 0.21 -24.73
N GLN A 266 17.90 -1.02 -24.20
CA GLN A 266 18.85 -1.55 -23.21
C GLN A 266 20.04 -2.30 -23.84
N ASN A 267 20.04 -2.55 -25.15
CA ASN A 267 21.13 -3.26 -25.80
C ASN A 267 22.37 -2.37 -26.03
N VAL A 268 23.51 -2.91 -25.60
CA VAL A 268 24.91 -2.50 -25.83
C VAL A 268 25.54 -1.55 -24.80
N GLY A 269 25.70 -2.00 -23.54
CA GLY A 269 26.81 -1.56 -22.67
C GLY A 269 26.50 -1.11 -21.25
N ASN A 270 25.23 -1.05 -20.84
CA ASN A 270 24.85 -0.53 -19.51
C ASN A 270 24.71 -1.66 -18.48
N PRO A 271 25.19 -1.47 -17.22
CA PRO A 271 25.00 -2.47 -16.16
C PRO A 271 23.52 -2.70 -15.83
N LEU A 272 23.21 -3.97 -15.60
CA LEU A 272 21.90 -4.53 -15.30
C LEU A 272 21.52 -4.28 -13.82
N TRP A 273 20.23 -4.06 -13.52
CA TRP A 273 19.74 -3.98 -12.12
C TRP A 273 19.50 -5.37 -11.55
N TYR A 274 20.42 -5.91 -10.75
CA TYR A 274 20.17 -7.18 -10.04
C TYR A 274 19.26 -6.95 -8.84
N LEU A 275 18.47 -7.95 -8.43
CA LEU A 275 17.54 -7.84 -7.29
C LEU A 275 18.25 -7.33 -6.02
N GLY A 276 19.42 -7.89 -5.73
CA GLY A 276 20.29 -7.51 -4.62
C GLY A 276 20.82 -6.09 -4.64
N GLU A 277 20.75 -5.42 -5.79
CA GLU A 277 21.18 -4.03 -5.86
C GLU A 277 20.17 -3.08 -5.20
N ALA A 278 19.01 -3.56 -4.75
CA ALA A 278 18.22 -2.86 -3.76
C ALA A 278 18.97 -2.63 -2.43
N GLY A 279 19.98 -3.44 -2.12
CA GLY A 279 20.71 -3.45 -0.85
C GLY A 279 21.40 -2.13 -0.52
N PRO A 280 22.39 -1.70 -1.34
CA PRO A 280 23.29 -0.61 -0.99
C PRO A 280 22.58 0.72 -0.68
N GLN A 281 23.16 1.50 0.24
CA GLN A 281 22.65 2.82 0.63
C GLN A 281 22.55 3.82 -0.54
N ALA A 282 23.48 3.75 -1.49
CA ALA A 282 23.47 4.57 -2.69
C ALA A 282 22.30 4.23 -3.64
N ARG A 283 21.54 3.17 -3.35
CA ARG A 283 20.38 2.65 -4.08
C ARG A 283 19.13 2.72 -3.21
N LEU A 284 18.45 1.60 -2.94
CA LEU A 284 17.23 1.59 -2.13
C LEU A 284 17.49 1.51 -0.62
N ASN A 285 18.73 1.20 -0.19
CA ASN A 285 19.12 1.06 1.22
C ASN A 285 18.40 -0.08 1.98
N SER A 286 18.06 -1.18 1.31
CA SER A 286 17.44 -2.34 1.98
C SER A 286 18.41 -3.09 2.90
N ASP A 287 19.73 -3.04 2.66
CA ASP A 287 20.74 -3.66 3.55
C ASP A 287 20.65 -3.11 4.97
N ALA A 288 20.29 -1.83 5.13
CA ALA A 288 20.13 -1.21 6.43
C ALA A 288 18.93 -1.79 7.21
N HIS A 289 17.94 -2.37 6.53
CA HIS A 289 16.84 -3.09 7.16
C HIS A 289 17.23 -4.55 7.46
N HIS A 290 17.86 -5.24 6.51
CA HIS A 290 18.33 -6.61 6.68
C HIS A 290 19.38 -6.73 7.79
N ALA A 291 20.24 -5.72 7.96
CA ALA A 291 21.23 -5.68 9.05
C ALA A 291 20.59 -5.68 10.46
N PHE A 292 19.31 -5.28 10.58
CA PHE A 292 18.52 -5.37 11.82
C PHE A 292 17.63 -6.62 11.86
N GLY A 293 17.77 -7.55 10.92
CA GLY A 293 16.98 -8.77 10.81
C GLY A 293 15.58 -8.57 10.24
N TYR A 294 15.28 -7.40 9.67
CA TYR A 294 13.96 -7.15 9.07
C TYR A 294 13.94 -7.76 7.67
N GLU A 295 13.41 -8.98 7.52
CA GLU A 295 13.37 -9.70 6.23
C GLU A 295 11.95 -10.11 5.80
N GLY A 296 10.95 -9.83 6.64
CA GLY A 296 9.53 -10.16 6.42
C GLY A 296 9.02 -11.43 7.13
N ASP A 297 9.85 -12.12 7.90
CA ASP A 297 9.52 -13.31 8.70
C ASP A 297 8.73 -13.03 9.99
N ILE A 298 8.55 -11.78 10.40
CA ILE A 298 7.75 -11.49 11.60
C ILE A 298 6.27 -11.83 11.37
N ALA A 299 5.68 -12.57 12.31
CA ALA A 299 4.25 -12.83 12.28
C ALA A 299 3.46 -11.55 12.60
N ASN A 300 2.51 -11.19 11.71
CA ASN A 300 1.50 -10.19 12.04
C ASN A 300 0.37 -10.84 12.86
N THR A 301 0.67 -11.26 14.08
CA THR A 301 -0.24 -12.07 14.93
C THR A 301 -1.57 -11.39 15.21
N GLN A 302 -1.63 -10.07 15.11
CA GLN A 302 -2.83 -9.28 15.32
C GLN A 302 -3.80 -9.39 14.15
N TRP A 303 -3.23 -9.46 12.95
CA TRP A 303 -3.96 -9.54 11.69
C TRP A 303 -4.28 -10.99 11.36
N HIS A 304 -3.25 -11.83 11.36
CA HIS A 304 -3.28 -13.23 10.96
C HIS A 304 -3.66 -14.20 12.08
N GLY A 305 -3.70 -13.76 13.35
CA GLY A 305 -3.78 -14.68 14.48
C GLY A 305 -2.56 -15.60 14.51
N THR A 306 -2.80 -16.91 14.53
CA THR A 306 -1.74 -17.93 14.44
C THR A 306 -1.67 -18.61 13.06
N ILE A 307 -2.39 -18.07 12.06
CA ILE A 307 -2.51 -18.71 10.74
C ILE A 307 -1.20 -18.63 9.97
N TYR A 308 -0.61 -17.45 9.93
CA TYR A 308 0.66 -17.20 9.24
C TYR A 308 1.71 -16.79 10.26
N ASN A 309 2.89 -17.39 10.15
CA ASN A 309 4.04 -17.10 11.00
C ASN A 309 4.93 -15.98 10.46
N ARG A 310 4.47 -15.24 9.45
CA ARG A 310 5.20 -14.18 8.75
C ARG A 310 4.27 -13.16 8.13
N LEU A 311 4.82 -12.10 7.54
CA LEU A 311 4.06 -11.15 6.73
C LEU A 311 3.69 -11.77 5.39
N LEU A 312 2.58 -11.34 4.81
CA LEU A 312 1.99 -11.93 3.61
C LEU A 312 1.88 -10.92 2.47
N LEU A 313 2.51 -11.23 1.34
CA LEU A 313 2.32 -10.55 0.07
C LEU A 313 1.23 -11.26 -0.74
N GLY A 314 0.15 -10.55 -1.07
CA GLY A 314 -0.74 -10.93 -2.16
C GLY A 314 -0.17 -10.46 -3.50
N VAL A 315 -0.10 -11.32 -4.51
CA VAL A 315 0.22 -10.94 -5.90
C VAL A 315 -0.96 -11.30 -6.77
N ILE A 316 -1.58 -10.29 -7.40
CA ILE A 316 -2.58 -10.49 -8.45
C ILE A 316 -1.89 -10.30 -9.80
N ASP A 317 -1.93 -11.33 -10.63
CA ASP A 317 -1.27 -11.36 -11.93
C ASP A 317 -2.03 -12.23 -12.92
N LEU A 318 -1.83 -12.04 -14.22
CA LEU A 318 -2.48 -12.80 -15.29
C LEU A 318 -1.66 -14.05 -15.70
N SER A 319 -0.37 -14.07 -15.34
CA SER A 319 0.58 -15.12 -15.75
C SER A 319 0.72 -16.24 -14.72
N SER A 320 1.52 -17.26 -15.06
CA SER A 320 1.88 -18.34 -14.15
C SER A 320 2.88 -17.91 -13.08
N LEU A 321 2.80 -18.57 -11.92
CA LEU A 321 3.86 -18.60 -10.92
C LEU A 321 4.63 -19.90 -11.06
N GLU A 322 5.95 -19.82 -11.08
CA GLU A 322 6.83 -20.98 -10.96
C GLU A 322 6.97 -21.34 -9.48
N ASP A 323 6.03 -22.14 -9.00
CA ASP A 323 5.88 -22.43 -7.58
C ASP A 323 6.78 -23.56 -7.07
N GLU A 324 7.49 -24.28 -7.97
CA GLU A 324 8.58 -25.20 -7.62
C GLU A 324 9.93 -24.50 -7.42
N SER A 325 10.03 -23.20 -7.71
CA SER A 325 11.27 -22.47 -7.56
C SER A 325 11.75 -22.48 -6.10
N PRO A 326 13.04 -22.81 -5.85
CA PRO A 326 13.62 -22.69 -4.51
C PRO A 326 13.56 -21.25 -3.98
N ALA A 327 13.37 -20.26 -4.87
CA ALA A 327 13.16 -18.87 -4.52
C ALA A 327 11.98 -18.66 -3.58
N PHE A 328 10.97 -19.55 -3.57
CA PHE A 328 9.73 -19.39 -2.78
C PHE A 328 9.45 -20.58 -1.85
N SER A 329 10.34 -21.57 -1.79
CA SER A 329 10.16 -22.80 -1.01
C SER A 329 9.75 -22.53 0.43
N ASP A 330 8.73 -23.24 0.91
CA ASP A 330 8.11 -23.13 2.25
C ASP A 330 7.48 -21.76 2.57
N ARG A 331 7.30 -20.90 1.56
CA ARG A 331 6.76 -19.54 1.74
C ARG A 331 5.53 -19.26 0.90
N ILE A 332 5.05 -20.19 0.08
CA ILE A 332 3.78 -20.07 -0.63
C ILE A 332 2.65 -20.55 0.30
N PHE A 333 1.88 -19.61 0.84
CA PHE A 333 0.75 -19.89 1.74
C PHE A 333 -0.55 -20.18 1.01
N GLY A 334 -0.64 -19.76 -0.24
CA GLY A 334 -1.65 -20.33 -1.12
C GLY A 334 -1.62 -19.82 -2.53
N ARG A 335 -2.47 -20.48 -3.30
CA ARG A 335 -2.49 -20.46 -4.75
C ARG A 335 -3.95 -20.44 -5.17
N TRP A 336 -4.38 -19.38 -5.83
CA TRP A 336 -5.74 -19.22 -6.30
C TRP A 336 -5.78 -18.95 -7.80
N ASN A 337 -6.54 -19.76 -8.53
CA ASN A 337 -6.96 -19.45 -9.89
C ASN A 337 -8.30 -18.73 -9.80
N CYS A 338 -8.28 -17.45 -10.16
CA CYS A 338 -9.43 -16.56 -10.24
C CYS A 338 -9.90 -16.53 -11.69
N GLU A 339 -11.08 -17.09 -11.92
CA GLU A 339 -11.60 -17.32 -13.27
C GLU A 339 -13.07 -17.00 -13.41
N ARG A 340 -13.48 -16.84 -14.68
CA ARG A 340 -14.88 -16.88 -15.06
C ARG A 340 -15.36 -18.32 -15.02
N TYR A 341 -16.40 -18.58 -14.25
CA TYR A 341 -17.00 -19.90 -14.14
C TYR A 341 -18.48 -19.89 -14.48
N CYS A 342 -18.91 -20.81 -15.35
CA CYS A 342 -20.32 -21.04 -15.64
C CYS A 342 -20.93 -21.87 -14.52
N THR A 343 -21.93 -21.32 -13.81
CA THR A 343 -22.65 -22.04 -12.75
C THR A 343 -23.69 -23.03 -13.31
N GLY A 344 -23.93 -22.98 -14.63
CA GLY A 344 -24.76 -23.93 -15.39
C GLY A 344 -23.95 -24.96 -16.20
N TRP A 345 -24.59 -25.55 -17.21
CA TRP A 345 -23.90 -26.42 -18.17
C TRP A 345 -23.12 -25.57 -19.17
N VAL A 346 -21.84 -25.84 -19.38
CA VAL A 346 -21.07 -25.20 -20.45
C VAL A 346 -21.48 -25.84 -21.77
N ASN A 347 -21.90 -25.04 -22.76
CA ASN A 347 -22.16 -25.54 -24.09
C ASN A 347 -20.84 -25.98 -24.74
N PRO A 348 -20.65 -27.28 -25.02
CA PRO A 348 -19.40 -27.77 -25.58
C PRO A 348 -19.15 -27.29 -27.03
N LEU A 349 -20.18 -26.78 -27.72
CA LEU A 349 -20.08 -26.31 -29.11
C LEU A 349 -19.81 -24.80 -29.21
N THR A 350 -20.27 -23.99 -28.26
CA THR A 350 -20.12 -22.52 -28.31
C THR A 350 -19.21 -21.97 -27.22
N GLY A 351 -18.84 -22.78 -26.22
CA GLY A 351 -18.15 -22.31 -25.02
C GLY A 351 -19.02 -21.41 -24.11
N GLY A 352 -20.26 -21.12 -24.51
CA GLY A 352 -21.20 -20.30 -23.76
C GLY A 352 -21.86 -21.06 -22.60
N CYS A 353 -22.19 -20.37 -21.52
CA CYS A 353 -22.96 -20.96 -20.42
C CYS A 353 -24.43 -21.12 -20.84
N TRP A 354 -24.96 -22.36 -20.82
CA TRP A 354 -26.29 -22.68 -21.35
C TRP A 354 -27.44 -22.04 -20.55
N ASN A 355 -27.17 -21.60 -19.31
CA ASN A 355 -28.11 -20.84 -18.48
C ASN A 355 -27.73 -19.34 -18.36
N GLY A 356 -26.72 -18.86 -19.10
CA GLY A 356 -26.27 -17.47 -19.04
C GLY A 356 -25.56 -17.04 -17.74
N HIS A 357 -25.64 -17.81 -16.66
CA HIS A 357 -25.04 -17.43 -15.37
C HIS A 357 -23.52 -17.67 -15.32
N TRP A 358 -22.78 -16.58 -15.23
CA TRP A 358 -21.33 -16.59 -15.08
C TRP A 358 -20.97 -15.95 -13.75
N ASP A 359 -20.07 -16.58 -12.99
CA ASP A 359 -19.60 -16.05 -11.72
C ASP A 359 -18.07 -15.93 -11.71
N GLY A 360 -17.56 -15.00 -10.90
CA GLY A 360 -16.16 -14.96 -10.54
C GLY A 360 -15.89 -15.95 -9.43
N ARG A 361 -14.88 -16.81 -9.59
CA ARG A 361 -14.44 -17.67 -8.50
C ARG A 361 -12.93 -17.70 -8.40
N CYS A 362 -12.43 -17.62 -7.19
CA CYS A 362 -11.04 -17.95 -6.88
C CYS A 362 -10.99 -19.32 -6.21
N LEU A 363 -10.56 -20.33 -6.97
CA LEU A 363 -10.39 -21.68 -6.46
C LEU A 363 -8.95 -21.90 -6.03
N SER A 364 -8.77 -22.51 -4.85
CA SER A 364 -7.47 -22.96 -4.43
C SER A 364 -6.98 -24.06 -5.38
N THR A 365 -5.75 -23.92 -5.88
CA THR A 365 -5.09 -24.93 -6.73
C THR A 365 -3.82 -25.45 -6.05
N THR A 366 -3.42 -26.69 -6.34
CA THR A 366 -2.16 -27.25 -5.87
C THR A 366 -1.02 -27.10 -6.87
N ASN A 367 -1.33 -26.81 -8.15
CA ASN A 367 -0.34 -26.58 -9.20
C ASN A 367 -0.68 -25.27 -9.94
N PHE A 368 0.29 -24.37 -10.08
CA PHE A 368 0.27 -23.35 -11.15
C PHE A 368 1.07 -23.76 -12.37
N ASN A 369 1.71 -24.92 -12.30
CA ASN A 369 2.52 -25.51 -13.34
C ASN A 369 1.72 -26.04 -14.55
N ASP A 370 0.53 -25.48 -14.81
CA ASP A 370 -0.29 -25.77 -15.99
C ASP A 370 0.40 -25.27 -17.27
N THR A 371 1.45 -25.99 -17.61
CA THR A 371 1.88 -26.33 -18.96
C THR A 371 0.87 -27.25 -19.65
N GLU A 372 -0.20 -27.71 -18.95
CA GLU A 372 -1.21 -28.65 -19.50
C GLU A 372 -2.01 -28.13 -20.71
N GLY A 373 -1.82 -26.88 -21.14
CA GLY A 373 -2.26 -26.39 -22.45
C GLY A 373 -1.21 -25.61 -23.25
N VAL A 374 -0.08 -25.26 -22.63
CA VAL A 374 1.04 -24.58 -23.29
C VAL A 374 2.18 -25.59 -23.37
N THR A 375 2.04 -26.58 -24.25
CA THR A 375 3.20 -27.32 -24.75
C THR A 375 4.11 -26.29 -25.42
N CYS A 376 5.09 -25.76 -24.69
CA CYS A 376 6.19 -25.01 -25.27
C CYS A 376 6.95 -25.98 -26.18
N PRO A 377 6.85 -25.85 -27.52
CA PRO A 377 7.68 -26.64 -28.40
C PRO A 377 9.12 -26.21 -28.10
N VAL A 378 10.01 -27.18 -27.93
CA VAL A 378 11.42 -27.06 -27.51
C VAL A 378 12.25 -26.06 -28.36
N HIS A 379 11.66 -25.44 -29.40
CA HIS A 379 12.32 -24.51 -30.31
C HIS A 379 11.49 -23.28 -30.76
N SER A 380 10.31 -23.00 -30.19
CA SER A 380 9.60 -21.74 -30.50
C SER A 380 9.34 -20.96 -29.22
N SER A 381 9.93 -19.76 -29.16
CA SER A 381 9.80 -18.77 -28.10
C SER A 381 8.45 -18.81 -27.38
N CYS A 382 8.47 -19.18 -26.10
CA CYS A 382 7.35 -19.06 -25.16
C CYS A 382 7.08 -17.55 -24.90
N SER A 383 6.68 -16.81 -25.93
CA SER A 383 6.95 -15.38 -25.99
C SER A 383 6.01 -14.50 -25.19
N ASN A 384 4.86 -14.95 -24.68
CA ASN A 384 3.81 -13.98 -24.35
C ASN A 384 3.17 -14.00 -22.95
N ALA A 385 3.36 -15.01 -22.08
CA ALA A 385 2.57 -15.04 -20.82
C ALA A 385 3.15 -15.82 -19.62
N GLY A 386 4.34 -16.42 -19.70
CA GLY A 386 4.79 -17.37 -18.67
C GLY A 386 5.49 -16.78 -17.43
N TYR A 387 6.21 -15.66 -17.58
CA TYR A 387 7.22 -15.26 -16.59
C TYR A 387 6.84 -14.10 -15.68
N HIS A 388 5.79 -13.35 -16.02
CA HIS A 388 5.56 -12.03 -15.43
C HIS A 388 5.33 -12.09 -13.92
N GLY A 389 4.46 -12.97 -13.45
CA GLY A 389 4.05 -13.08 -12.06
C GLY A 389 5.09 -13.79 -11.20
N THR A 390 5.82 -14.76 -11.76
CA THR A 390 7.07 -15.25 -11.16
C THR A 390 8.07 -14.10 -10.98
N SER A 391 8.22 -13.23 -11.99
CA SER A 391 9.20 -12.14 -11.94
C SER A 391 8.84 -11.10 -10.90
N VAL A 392 7.58 -10.68 -10.89
CA VAL A 392 7.00 -9.76 -9.91
C VAL A 392 7.16 -10.31 -8.49
N SER A 393 6.81 -11.58 -8.28
CA SER A 393 6.98 -12.24 -6.97
C SER A 393 8.44 -12.32 -6.57
N GLY A 394 9.34 -12.59 -7.51
CA GLY A 394 10.77 -12.70 -7.28
C GLY A 394 11.41 -11.39 -6.83
N ILE A 395 11.08 -10.27 -7.47
CA ILE A 395 11.57 -8.94 -7.07
C ILE A 395 11.22 -8.63 -5.61
N ALA A 396 10.00 -8.97 -5.20
CA ALA A 396 9.55 -8.71 -3.85
C ALA A 396 10.15 -9.71 -2.84
N LEU A 397 10.24 -11.01 -3.17
CA LEU A 397 10.38 -12.08 -2.18
C LEU A 397 11.47 -13.12 -2.43
N ALA A 398 12.16 -13.11 -3.59
CA ALA A 398 13.09 -14.19 -3.94
C ALA A 398 14.14 -14.43 -2.85
N ASN A 399 14.36 -15.69 -2.51
CA ASN A 399 15.40 -16.09 -1.57
C ASN A 399 16.03 -17.40 -2.00
N TYR A 400 17.29 -17.34 -2.42
CA TYR A 400 18.05 -18.50 -2.87
C TYR A 400 19.07 -19.00 -1.85
N ASP A 401 19.10 -18.44 -0.64
CA ASP A 401 20.02 -18.86 0.42
C ASP A 401 19.58 -20.12 1.17
N HIS A 402 18.41 -20.67 0.87
CA HIS A 402 17.89 -21.88 1.51
C HIS A 402 18.46 -23.18 0.91
N ALA A 403 18.45 -24.25 1.70
CA ALA A 403 18.94 -25.59 1.31
C ALA A 403 18.32 -26.13 0.00
N GLY A 404 17.15 -25.65 -0.41
CA GLY A 404 16.48 -26.01 -1.66
C GLY A 404 17.22 -25.56 -2.94
N SER A 405 18.13 -24.59 -2.87
CA SER A 405 18.98 -24.19 -4.00
C SER A 405 20.21 -25.09 -4.17
N SER A 406 20.58 -25.85 -3.13
CA SER A 406 21.79 -26.67 -3.15
C SER A 406 21.71 -27.78 -4.21
N GLY A 407 22.72 -27.83 -5.09
CA GLY A 407 22.78 -28.81 -6.17
C GLY A 407 22.10 -28.37 -7.47
N LEU A 408 21.50 -27.18 -7.51
CA LEU A 408 20.94 -26.56 -8.71
C LEU A 408 21.86 -25.43 -9.18
N GLN A 409 22.08 -25.27 -10.49
CA GLN A 409 22.93 -24.19 -11.02
C GLN A 409 22.28 -22.81 -10.87
N LEU A 410 20.96 -22.73 -11.00
CA LEU A 410 20.13 -21.52 -10.85
C LEU A 410 20.62 -20.26 -11.59
N GLY A 411 21.47 -20.38 -12.61
CA GLY A 411 22.06 -19.21 -13.28
C GLY A 411 23.25 -18.58 -12.54
N ASP A 412 23.79 -19.25 -11.52
CA ASP A 412 24.98 -18.80 -10.80
C ASP A 412 26.25 -18.98 -11.63
N GLU A 413 26.89 -17.86 -11.96
CA GLU A 413 28.14 -17.76 -12.72
C GLU A 413 29.33 -18.44 -12.01
N CYS A 414 29.26 -18.57 -10.69
CA CYS A 414 30.25 -19.23 -9.86
C CYS A 414 30.02 -20.74 -9.72
N TYR A 415 28.88 -21.25 -10.17
CA TYR A 415 28.50 -22.65 -9.96
C TYR A 415 29.34 -23.59 -10.83
N SER A 416 30.14 -24.46 -10.21
CA SER A 416 31.01 -25.40 -10.94
C SER A 416 30.79 -26.85 -10.52
N THR A 417 30.29 -27.66 -11.46
CA THR A 417 30.26 -29.12 -11.33
C THR A 417 31.66 -29.70 -11.63
N PRO A 418 32.20 -30.66 -10.85
CA PRO A 418 31.54 -31.50 -9.83
C PRO A 418 31.93 -31.19 -8.38
N ASN A 419 32.71 -30.14 -8.12
CA ASN A 419 33.40 -29.97 -6.82
C ASN A 419 32.76 -28.96 -5.86
N TYR A 420 31.84 -28.10 -6.33
CA TYR A 420 31.16 -27.13 -5.48
C TYR A 420 29.68 -27.00 -5.86
N SER A 421 28.81 -27.73 -5.17
CA SER A 421 27.36 -27.58 -5.20
C SER A 421 26.88 -26.40 -4.33
N VAL A 422 27.67 -25.33 -4.25
CA VAL A 422 27.46 -24.18 -3.35
C VAL A 422 27.50 -22.90 -4.17
N HIS A 423 26.47 -22.07 -3.99
CA HIS A 423 26.41 -20.77 -4.64
C HIS A 423 27.38 -19.76 -4.04
N CYS A 424 27.98 -18.89 -4.86
CA CYS A 424 28.84 -17.83 -4.35
C CYS A 424 28.02 -16.70 -3.70
N ASP A 425 28.59 -16.05 -2.68
CA ASP A 425 27.93 -14.96 -1.94
C ASP A 425 27.51 -13.81 -2.85
N THR A 426 28.31 -13.51 -3.89
CA THR A 426 28.00 -12.49 -4.88
C THR A 426 26.69 -12.77 -5.61
N TRP A 427 26.48 -14.01 -6.06
CA TRP A 427 25.24 -14.37 -6.76
C TRP A 427 24.05 -14.34 -5.80
N LYS A 428 24.21 -14.90 -4.60
CA LYS A 428 23.17 -14.92 -3.56
C LYS A 428 22.68 -13.52 -3.20
N GLN A 429 23.63 -12.60 -2.98
CA GLN A 429 23.32 -11.20 -2.73
C GLN A 429 22.55 -10.63 -3.92
N ARG A 430 23.02 -10.82 -5.15
CA ARG A 430 22.38 -10.29 -6.38
C ARG A 430 21.01 -10.88 -6.68
N SER A 431 20.69 -12.10 -6.24
CA SER A 431 19.44 -12.79 -6.57
C SER A 431 18.37 -12.70 -5.47
N GLN A 432 18.63 -11.96 -4.40
CA GLN A 432 17.69 -11.79 -3.28
C GLN A 432 16.68 -10.66 -3.54
N GLY A 433 15.39 -10.94 -3.36
CA GLY A 433 14.32 -9.95 -3.36
C GLY A 433 14.32 -9.10 -2.09
N LEU A 434 13.52 -8.04 -2.05
CA LEU A 434 13.56 -7.08 -0.92
C LEU A 434 13.14 -7.68 0.42
N ALA A 435 12.05 -8.45 0.47
CA ALA A 435 11.52 -9.09 1.67
C ALA A 435 11.64 -10.62 1.57
N PRO A 436 12.88 -11.15 1.62
CA PRO A 436 13.20 -12.53 1.26
C PRO A 436 12.68 -13.58 2.24
N GLN A 437 12.04 -13.17 3.35
CA GLN A 437 11.41 -14.08 4.30
C GLN A 437 9.90 -13.88 4.44
N ALA A 438 9.29 -12.93 3.73
CA ALA A 438 7.84 -12.84 3.70
C ALA A 438 7.20 -14.01 2.92
N GLY A 439 5.91 -14.24 3.18
CA GLY A 439 5.09 -15.26 2.55
C GLY A 439 4.41 -14.74 1.28
N LEU A 440 4.12 -15.64 0.36
CA LEU A 440 3.45 -15.38 -0.90
C LEU A 440 2.04 -16.00 -0.92
N MET A 441 1.09 -15.18 -1.32
CA MET A 441 -0.26 -15.56 -1.72
C MET A 441 -0.44 -15.14 -3.18
N TYR A 442 -0.47 -16.12 -4.08
CA TYR A 442 -0.55 -15.84 -5.51
C TYR A 442 -1.97 -16.05 -6.04
N LEU A 443 -2.51 -15.01 -6.67
CA LEU A 443 -3.87 -14.96 -7.21
C LEU A 443 -3.77 -14.75 -8.72
N ARG A 444 -3.85 -15.84 -9.47
CA ARG A 444 -3.81 -15.81 -10.93
C ARG A 444 -5.17 -15.43 -11.48
N LEU A 445 -5.22 -14.40 -12.31
CA LEU A 445 -6.38 -14.06 -13.12
C LEU A 445 -6.34 -14.83 -14.43
N THR A 446 -7.44 -15.46 -14.86
CA THR A 446 -7.51 -16.10 -16.18
C THR A 446 -7.87 -15.13 -17.30
N ASN A 447 -8.46 -13.98 -16.95
CA ASN A 447 -8.83 -12.89 -17.85
C ASN A 447 -8.92 -11.59 -17.02
N THR A 448 -9.24 -10.48 -17.68
CA THR A 448 -9.32 -9.14 -17.10
C THR A 448 -10.75 -8.66 -16.80
N ALA A 449 -11.74 -9.55 -16.78
CA ALA A 449 -13.11 -9.17 -16.50
C ALA A 449 -13.29 -8.72 -15.03
N ASP A 450 -14.18 -7.76 -14.79
CA ASP A 450 -14.42 -7.14 -13.48
C ASP A 450 -14.56 -8.14 -12.34
N TYR A 451 -15.42 -9.14 -12.48
CA TYR A 451 -15.71 -10.10 -11.41
C TYR A 451 -14.52 -11.03 -11.09
N VAL A 452 -13.60 -11.23 -12.04
CA VAL A 452 -12.36 -12.00 -11.81
C VAL A 452 -11.42 -11.18 -10.92
N TRP A 453 -11.29 -9.89 -11.18
CA TRP A 453 -10.60 -8.94 -10.32
C TRP A 453 -11.23 -8.86 -8.94
N GLU A 454 -12.55 -8.65 -8.87
CA GLU A 454 -13.28 -8.60 -7.61
C GLU A 454 -13.07 -9.87 -6.78
N SER A 455 -13.12 -11.05 -7.41
CA SER A 455 -12.88 -12.31 -6.72
C SER A 455 -11.48 -12.38 -6.13
N ALA A 456 -10.46 -11.94 -6.88
CA ALA A 456 -9.09 -11.94 -6.41
C ALA A 456 -8.87 -10.96 -5.25
N ILE A 457 -9.42 -9.75 -5.34
CA ILE A 457 -9.31 -8.74 -4.29
C ILE A 457 -10.06 -9.19 -3.03
N ASN A 458 -11.29 -9.71 -3.18
CA ASN A 458 -12.06 -10.24 -2.06
C ASN A 458 -11.35 -11.43 -1.40
N ARG A 459 -10.70 -12.30 -2.19
CA ARG A 459 -9.86 -13.37 -1.64
C ARG A 459 -8.68 -12.80 -0.85
N ALA A 460 -8.01 -11.77 -1.35
CA ALA A 460 -6.91 -11.12 -0.63
C ALA A 460 -7.37 -10.53 0.72
N ILE A 461 -8.58 -9.93 0.77
CA ILE A 461 -9.23 -9.45 1.99
C ILE A 461 -9.55 -10.60 2.96
N GLU A 462 -10.18 -11.67 2.48
CA GLU A 462 -10.50 -12.86 3.29
C GLU A 462 -9.25 -13.48 3.92
N GLN A 463 -8.16 -13.52 3.15
CA GLN A 463 -6.89 -14.07 3.57
C GLN A 463 -6.03 -13.06 4.34
N LYS A 464 -6.49 -11.82 4.48
CA LYS A 464 -5.85 -10.77 5.28
C LYS A 464 -4.41 -10.51 4.83
N VAL A 465 -4.16 -10.36 3.54
CA VAL A 465 -2.80 -10.04 3.05
C VAL A 465 -2.30 -8.73 3.69
N ASP A 466 -0.99 -8.61 3.96
CA ASP A 466 -0.43 -7.37 4.52
C ASP A 466 -0.24 -6.30 3.45
N VAL A 467 0.23 -6.74 2.29
CA VAL A 467 0.52 -5.93 1.11
C VAL A 467 -0.07 -6.66 -0.10
N LEU A 468 -0.81 -5.95 -0.94
CA LEU A 468 -1.36 -6.48 -2.19
C LEU A 468 -0.64 -5.81 -3.36
N ASN A 469 0.11 -6.58 -4.15
CA ASN A 469 0.77 -6.10 -5.36
C ASN A 469 -0.06 -6.47 -6.59
N ILE A 470 -0.36 -5.47 -7.41
CA ILE A 470 -1.00 -5.59 -8.70
C ILE A 470 -0.03 -5.02 -9.74
N SER A 471 0.61 -5.88 -10.52
CA SER A 471 1.59 -5.44 -11.52
C SER A 471 1.03 -5.45 -12.94
N VAL A 472 -0.27 -5.70 -13.10
CA VAL A 472 -0.94 -5.79 -14.40
C VAL A 472 -2.04 -4.71 -14.53
N GLY A 473 -2.28 -4.26 -15.75
CA GLY A 473 -3.32 -3.28 -16.09
C GLY A 473 -4.70 -3.91 -16.27
N ASP A 474 -5.74 -3.08 -16.20
CA ASP A 474 -7.10 -3.44 -16.62
C ASP A 474 -7.23 -3.58 -18.15
N GLY A 475 -6.29 -3.02 -18.91
CA GLY A 475 -6.18 -3.15 -20.37
C GLY A 475 -7.06 -2.18 -21.18
N THR A 476 -7.85 -1.35 -20.48
CA THR A 476 -8.88 -0.50 -21.09
C THR A 476 -8.25 0.57 -21.97
N ARG A 477 -8.65 0.66 -23.25
CA ARG A 477 -8.27 1.78 -24.14
C ARG A 477 -9.12 3.03 -23.96
N ASP A 478 -10.00 3.04 -22.96
CA ASP A 478 -10.81 4.19 -22.63
C ASP A 478 -9.99 5.23 -21.86
N TYR A 479 -9.27 6.04 -22.62
CA TYR A 479 -8.41 7.11 -22.11
C TYR A 479 -9.19 8.24 -21.43
N GLU A 480 -10.49 8.39 -21.71
CA GLU A 480 -11.32 9.44 -21.11
C GLU A 480 -11.70 9.10 -19.67
N ASN A 481 -11.86 7.81 -19.38
CA ASN A 481 -12.11 7.31 -18.04
C ASN A 481 -10.83 7.12 -17.19
N ARG A 482 -9.65 7.09 -17.82
CA ARG A 482 -8.38 7.14 -17.09
C ARG A 482 -8.25 8.47 -16.34
N CYS A 483 -7.66 8.41 -15.14
CA CYS A 483 -7.39 9.58 -14.30
C CYS A 483 -8.63 10.31 -13.76
N ASN A 484 -9.78 9.66 -13.81
CA ASN A 484 -10.98 10.10 -13.12
C ASN A 484 -11.02 9.49 -11.71
N LEU A 485 -10.72 10.28 -10.68
CA LEU A 485 -10.72 9.81 -9.29
C LEU A 485 -12.07 9.21 -8.87
N THR A 486 -13.15 9.71 -9.46
CA THR A 486 -14.54 9.33 -9.15
C THR A 486 -15.13 8.29 -10.09
N LEU A 487 -14.37 7.81 -11.09
CA LEU A 487 -14.77 6.58 -11.79
C LEU A 487 -14.82 5.47 -10.75
N ASN A 488 -15.91 4.73 -10.67
CA ASN A 488 -16.07 3.66 -9.68
C ASN A 488 -16.58 2.45 -10.43
N THR A 489 -15.67 1.53 -10.75
CA THR A 489 -16.00 0.16 -11.17
C THR A 489 -16.10 -0.75 -9.95
N ALA A 490 -16.56 -1.98 -10.18
CA ALA A 490 -16.74 -2.95 -9.11
C ALA A 490 -15.41 -3.39 -8.46
N TYR A 491 -14.34 -3.56 -9.24
CA TYR A 491 -13.02 -3.90 -8.69
C TYR A 491 -12.37 -2.70 -7.99
N GLU A 492 -12.56 -1.48 -8.48
CA GLU A 492 -12.02 -0.27 -7.87
C GLU A 492 -12.60 -0.03 -6.47
N ASP A 493 -13.92 -0.20 -6.30
CA ASP A 493 -14.56 -0.15 -4.99
C ASP A 493 -13.99 -1.23 -4.04
N ASN A 494 -13.70 -2.43 -4.57
CA ASN A 494 -13.09 -3.48 -3.76
C ASN A 494 -11.62 -3.20 -3.41
N LEU A 495 -10.88 -2.45 -4.22
CA LEU A 495 -9.54 -1.96 -3.85
C LEU A 495 -9.62 -0.94 -2.70
N GLU A 496 -10.62 -0.05 -2.72
CA GLU A 496 -10.90 0.83 -1.58
C GLU A 496 -11.29 0.03 -0.33
N ASN A 497 -12.07 -1.04 -0.48
CA ASN A 497 -12.42 -1.95 0.61
C ASN A 497 -11.18 -2.65 1.19
N ALA A 498 -10.25 -3.10 0.34
CA ALA A 498 -8.98 -3.68 0.77
C ALA A 498 -8.14 -2.68 1.57
N PHE A 499 -8.04 -1.43 1.11
CA PHE A 499 -7.39 -0.36 1.87
C PHE A 499 -8.09 -0.11 3.21
N ASN A 500 -9.43 0.00 3.21
CA ASN A 500 -10.24 0.20 4.42
C ASN A 500 -10.13 -0.98 5.40
N ASP A 501 -9.75 -2.16 4.89
CA ASP A 501 -9.42 -3.33 5.68
C ASP A 501 -7.96 -3.33 6.18
N GLY A 502 -7.14 -2.32 5.89
CA GLY A 502 -5.77 -2.23 6.40
C GLY A 502 -4.72 -2.90 5.52
N ILE A 503 -5.10 -3.31 4.31
CA ILE A 503 -4.18 -3.83 3.29
C ILE A 503 -3.49 -2.65 2.61
N PHE A 504 -2.16 -2.71 2.50
CA PHE A 504 -1.44 -1.76 1.65
C PHE A 504 -1.49 -2.23 0.19
N VAL A 505 -2.33 -1.58 -0.61
CA VAL A 505 -2.52 -1.91 -2.03
C VAL A 505 -1.51 -1.12 -2.87
N VAL A 506 -0.72 -1.83 -3.67
CA VAL A 506 0.29 -1.30 -4.58
C VAL A 506 -0.09 -1.69 -6.00
N ASN A 507 -0.16 -0.72 -6.91
CA ASN A 507 -0.45 -0.97 -8.31
C ASN A 507 0.59 -0.33 -9.23
N SER A 508 0.85 -0.97 -10.37
CA SER A 508 1.66 -0.36 -11.42
C SER A 508 0.89 0.79 -12.09
N SER A 509 1.60 1.89 -12.39
CA SER A 509 1.00 3.03 -13.10
C SER A 509 0.60 2.71 -14.55
N GLY A 510 1.20 1.67 -15.14
CA GLY A 510 1.05 1.26 -16.53
C GLY A 510 2.23 1.71 -17.40
N ASN A 511 2.38 1.11 -18.58
CA ASN A 511 3.53 1.29 -19.48
C ASN A 511 3.06 1.89 -20.81
N PHE A 512 3.85 2.78 -21.42
CA PHE A 512 3.52 3.36 -22.72
C PHE A 512 3.73 2.32 -23.82
N VAL A 513 2.65 1.87 -24.47
CA VAL A 513 2.70 0.86 -25.53
C VAL A 513 2.33 1.52 -26.85
N ASP A 514 3.33 2.03 -27.57
CA ASP A 514 3.28 2.47 -28.98
C ASP A 514 1.91 3.07 -29.40
N GLU A 515 1.46 4.07 -28.64
CA GLU A 515 0.16 4.68 -28.87
C GLU A 515 0.23 5.53 -30.14
N GLU A 516 -0.82 5.46 -30.97
CA GLU A 516 -1.00 6.37 -32.11
C GLU A 516 -0.65 7.81 -31.68
N SER A 517 -0.05 8.59 -32.58
CA SER A 517 0.62 9.88 -32.32
C SER A 517 -0.20 11.01 -31.63
N GLN A 518 -1.38 10.72 -31.11
CA GLN A 518 -2.33 11.64 -30.49
C GLN A 518 -2.09 11.92 -29.00
N TYR A 519 -1.49 11.00 -28.23
CA TYR A 519 -1.21 11.21 -26.81
C TYR A 519 0.28 11.49 -26.55
N GLY A 520 0.55 12.58 -25.82
CA GLY A 520 1.89 12.99 -25.42
C GLY A 520 2.30 12.42 -24.05
N PHE A 521 3.58 12.50 -23.75
CA PHE A 521 4.16 12.09 -22.47
C PHE A 521 3.56 12.76 -21.22
N PHE A 522 2.91 13.90 -21.40
CA PHE A 522 2.25 14.64 -20.33
C PHE A 522 0.77 14.34 -20.24
N ASP A 523 0.20 13.48 -21.08
CA ASP A 523 -1.19 13.06 -20.97
C ASP A 523 -1.37 12.05 -19.84
N CYS A 524 -2.55 12.07 -19.23
CA CYS A 524 -2.81 11.21 -18.09
C CYS A 524 -3.30 9.88 -18.62
N LEU A 525 -2.40 8.91 -18.59
CA LEU A 525 -2.62 7.59 -19.18
C LEU A 525 -2.61 6.51 -18.11
N ILE A 526 -2.65 6.90 -16.84
CA ILE A 526 -2.50 5.98 -15.72
C ILE A 526 -3.62 4.93 -15.72
N ASN A 527 -3.26 3.71 -15.31
CA ASN A 527 -4.20 2.61 -15.12
C ASN A 527 -5.38 3.04 -14.22
N SER A 528 -6.62 2.63 -14.55
CA SER A 528 -7.84 3.01 -13.82
C SER A 528 -7.72 2.68 -12.33
N MET A 529 -7.27 1.47 -11.99
CA MET A 529 -6.99 1.03 -10.62
C MET A 529 -6.02 1.97 -9.88
N SER A 530 -5.00 2.47 -10.58
CA SER A 530 -4.01 3.40 -10.01
C SER A 530 -4.56 4.80 -9.82
N SER A 531 -5.67 5.16 -10.49
CA SER A 531 -6.34 6.47 -10.31
C SER A 531 -6.95 6.63 -8.91
N LYS A 532 -7.15 5.53 -8.18
CA LYS A 532 -7.73 5.55 -6.84
C LYS A 532 -6.76 6.05 -5.79
N PRO A 533 -7.12 7.09 -5.01
CA PRO A 533 -6.27 7.62 -3.94
C PRO A 533 -5.79 6.60 -2.89
N LYS A 534 -6.60 5.56 -2.66
CA LYS A 534 -6.31 4.49 -1.70
C LYS A 534 -5.39 3.41 -2.26
N VAL A 535 -5.12 3.44 -3.56
CA VAL A 535 -4.19 2.55 -4.25
C VAL A 535 -2.86 3.28 -4.42
N PHE A 536 -1.78 2.64 -4.00
CA PHE A 536 -0.45 3.21 -4.10
C PHE A 536 0.13 2.99 -5.51
N SER A 537 0.05 3.99 -6.36
CA SER A 537 0.44 3.95 -7.77
C SER A 537 1.94 4.15 -7.96
N VAL A 538 2.58 3.16 -8.58
CA VAL A 538 4.03 3.12 -8.77
C VAL A 538 4.42 3.35 -10.22
N ALA A 539 5.19 4.42 -10.45
CA ALA A 539 5.91 4.64 -11.70
C ALA A 539 7.32 4.04 -11.62
N SER A 540 8.08 4.11 -12.69
CA SER A 540 9.38 3.45 -12.79
C SER A 540 10.52 4.39 -13.16
N VAL A 541 11.70 4.12 -12.62
CA VAL A 541 12.96 4.74 -13.05
C VAL A 541 13.67 3.88 -14.08
N LEU A 542 14.28 4.53 -15.07
CA LEU A 542 15.07 3.85 -16.09
C LEU A 542 16.37 3.38 -15.45
N ILE A 543 16.66 2.10 -15.62
CA ILE A 543 17.96 1.55 -15.28
C ILE A 543 18.84 1.74 -16.51
N ASP A 544 19.64 2.80 -16.51
CA ASP A 544 20.57 3.16 -17.58
C ASP A 544 22.02 2.79 -17.25
N GLY A 545 22.21 2.00 -16.19
CA GLY A 545 23.53 1.59 -15.74
C GLY A 545 24.36 2.68 -15.07
N ALA A 546 23.76 3.82 -14.73
CA ALA A 546 24.37 4.76 -13.81
C ALA A 546 24.66 4.05 -12.47
N LEU A 547 25.88 4.22 -11.93
CA LEU A 547 26.25 3.68 -10.61
C LEU A 547 25.46 4.33 -9.46
N ASN A 548 24.82 5.47 -9.71
CA ASN A 548 24.11 6.25 -8.70
C ASN A 548 22.62 6.22 -8.97
N TYR A 549 21.85 5.53 -8.12
CA TYR A 549 20.39 5.56 -8.18
C TYR A 549 19.84 6.99 -8.11
N ASN A 550 20.54 7.87 -7.36
CA ASN A 550 20.12 9.25 -7.21
C ASN A 550 20.26 10.08 -8.50
N SER A 551 20.87 9.55 -9.57
CA SER A 551 20.91 10.19 -10.90
C SER A 551 19.97 9.55 -11.92
N MET A 552 19.30 8.44 -11.58
CA MET A 552 18.46 7.73 -12.54
C MET A 552 17.21 8.54 -12.90
N ASP A 553 16.93 8.56 -14.20
CA ASP A 553 15.79 9.25 -14.79
C ASP A 553 14.49 8.46 -14.67
N ARG A 554 13.36 9.15 -14.80
CA ARG A 554 12.07 8.50 -15.00
C ARG A 554 12.11 7.68 -16.28
N HIS A 555 11.62 6.44 -16.20
CA HIS A 555 11.48 5.60 -17.38
C HIS A 555 10.26 6.04 -18.19
N VAL A 556 10.50 6.90 -19.18
CA VAL A 556 9.42 7.55 -19.91
C VAL A 556 8.56 6.54 -20.69
N ALA A 557 9.18 5.55 -21.33
CA ALA A 557 8.46 4.49 -22.04
C ALA A 557 7.83 3.45 -21.08
N GLY A 558 8.51 3.14 -19.98
CA GLY A 558 8.04 2.15 -19.00
C GLY A 558 7.09 2.71 -17.93
N SER A 559 6.55 3.93 -18.07
CA SER A 559 5.64 4.50 -17.06
C SER A 559 4.69 5.53 -17.64
N TYR A 560 3.42 5.40 -17.29
CA TYR A 560 2.44 6.45 -17.53
C TYR A 560 2.59 7.63 -16.57
N ALA A 561 2.20 8.80 -17.06
CA ALA A 561 2.07 10.01 -16.26
C ALA A 561 0.69 10.01 -15.58
N GLY A 562 0.63 10.55 -14.36
CA GLY A 562 -0.60 10.69 -13.61
C GLY A 562 -1.12 12.13 -13.59
N GLY A 563 -2.17 12.33 -12.80
CA GLY A 563 -2.76 13.65 -12.55
C GLY A 563 -4.26 13.68 -12.84
N ALA A 564 -5.08 14.03 -11.85
CA ALA A 564 -6.52 14.17 -12.04
C ALA A 564 -6.97 15.63 -12.01
N ASN A 565 -7.91 15.96 -12.90
CA ASN A 565 -8.71 17.17 -12.77
C ASN A 565 -9.80 16.93 -11.72
N VAL A 566 -10.04 17.92 -10.86
CA VAL A 566 -11.07 17.82 -9.83
C VAL A 566 -11.90 19.09 -9.73
N ARG A 567 -13.13 18.95 -9.24
CA ARG A 567 -14.06 20.04 -8.94
C ARG A 567 -14.24 20.23 -7.44
N ILE A 568 -14.36 21.49 -7.04
CA ILE A 568 -14.70 21.90 -5.68
C ILE A 568 -15.88 22.88 -5.78
N ASN A 569 -17.00 22.55 -5.15
CA ASN A 569 -18.25 23.34 -5.20
C ASN A 569 -18.73 23.65 -6.64
N GLY A 570 -18.70 22.66 -7.52
CA GLY A 570 -19.13 22.71 -8.93
C GLY A 570 -18.15 23.39 -9.87
N ALA A 571 -17.18 24.15 -9.35
CA ALA A 571 -16.21 24.87 -10.15
C ALA A 571 -15.06 23.93 -10.57
N PRO A 572 -14.80 23.77 -11.89
CA PRO A 572 -13.56 23.14 -12.33
C PRO A 572 -12.39 23.99 -11.88
N LEU A 573 -11.37 23.35 -11.32
CA LEU A 573 -10.17 24.06 -10.90
C LEU A 573 -9.34 24.44 -12.13
N THR A 574 -8.86 25.68 -12.16
CA THR A 574 -8.17 26.26 -13.33
C THR A 574 -6.75 25.74 -13.54
N THR A 575 -6.23 24.94 -12.61
CA THR A 575 -4.92 24.30 -12.72
C THR A 575 -5.06 22.97 -13.46
N ASN A 576 -4.23 22.71 -14.47
CA ASN A 576 -4.23 21.42 -15.15
C ASN A 576 -3.76 20.32 -14.18
N ARG A 577 -4.66 19.37 -13.86
CA ARG A 577 -4.42 18.17 -13.05
C ARG A 577 -3.80 18.45 -11.65
N PRO A 578 -4.54 19.10 -10.74
CA PRO A 578 -4.08 19.48 -9.40
C PRO A 578 -3.77 18.32 -8.44
N VAL A 579 -4.29 17.12 -8.70
CA VAL A 579 -4.13 15.95 -7.82
C VAL A 579 -3.19 14.96 -8.47
N SER A 580 -2.02 14.72 -7.88
CA SER A 580 -1.10 13.70 -8.36
C SER A 580 -1.69 12.31 -8.12
N ILE A 581 -1.54 11.45 -9.12
CA ILE A 581 -1.94 10.05 -9.01
C ILE A 581 -0.71 9.18 -8.70
N VAL A 582 0.41 9.40 -9.38
CA VAL A 582 1.68 8.73 -9.06
C VAL A 582 2.10 9.03 -7.62
N ASP A 583 2.41 7.99 -6.85
CA ASP A 583 2.86 8.13 -5.46
C ASP A 583 4.37 8.19 -5.33
N LEU A 584 5.09 7.33 -6.07
CA LEU A 584 6.54 7.36 -6.19
C LEU A 584 7.01 6.51 -7.39
N LEU A 585 8.31 6.56 -7.66
CA LEU A 585 8.98 5.74 -8.65
C LEU A 585 9.84 4.66 -7.99
N ALA A 586 9.98 3.51 -8.62
CA ALA A 586 10.92 2.47 -8.19
C ALA A 586 11.68 1.86 -9.40
N PRO A 587 12.76 1.07 -9.20
CA PRO A 587 13.51 0.46 -10.29
C PRO A 587 12.60 -0.27 -11.28
N SER A 588 12.77 0.01 -12.58
CA SER A 588 11.87 -0.54 -13.61
C SER A 588 12.07 -2.02 -13.88
N SER A 589 13.23 -2.60 -13.60
CA SER A 589 13.53 -4.01 -13.94
C SER A 589 14.20 -4.74 -12.77
N GLY A 590 14.27 -6.06 -12.90
CA GLY A 590 15.09 -6.93 -12.07
C GLY A 590 15.80 -7.95 -12.96
N HIS A 591 17.07 -8.20 -12.70
CA HIS A 591 17.88 -9.28 -13.28
C HIS A 591 18.11 -10.39 -12.28
N LEU A 592 18.41 -11.59 -12.77
CA LEU A 592 18.43 -12.84 -12.00
C LEU A 592 17.09 -13.14 -11.33
N VAL A 593 16.01 -12.90 -12.07
CA VAL A 593 14.67 -13.23 -11.63
C VAL A 593 14.31 -14.63 -12.11
N THR A 594 13.54 -15.36 -11.30
CA THR A 594 13.12 -16.71 -11.67
C THR A 594 12.19 -16.67 -12.89
N THR A 595 12.38 -17.60 -13.82
CA THR A 595 11.52 -17.75 -15.01
C THR A 595 10.80 -19.09 -14.97
N CYS A 596 9.51 -19.15 -15.31
CA CYS A 596 8.77 -20.41 -15.46
C CYS A 596 9.34 -21.41 -16.49
N ASN A 597 10.38 -21.05 -17.24
CA ASN A 597 11.12 -21.95 -18.14
C ASN A 597 12.35 -22.58 -17.46
N GLY A 598 12.82 -21.99 -16.37
CA GLY A 598 13.91 -22.54 -15.60
C GLY A 598 13.50 -23.91 -15.07
N THR A 599 14.28 -24.94 -15.33
CA THR A 599 14.05 -26.21 -14.62
C THR A 599 14.39 -26.00 -13.15
N ASN A 600 13.39 -26.00 -12.27
CA ASN A 600 13.54 -25.79 -10.82
C ASN A 600 14.00 -24.36 -10.44
N GLY A 601 13.43 -23.32 -11.05
CA GLY A 601 13.69 -21.95 -10.66
C GLY A 601 15.00 -21.38 -11.16
N MET A 602 15.48 -21.82 -12.33
CA MET A 602 16.66 -21.21 -12.91
C MET A 602 16.43 -19.71 -13.11
N THR A 603 17.34 -18.90 -12.56
CA THR A 603 17.42 -17.50 -12.94
C THR A 603 18.06 -17.45 -14.32
N GLU A 604 17.46 -16.67 -15.21
CA GLU A 604 18.06 -16.32 -16.48
C GLU A 604 18.37 -14.84 -16.48
N ASP A 605 19.36 -14.41 -17.26
CA ASP A 605 19.50 -13.01 -17.62
C ASP A 605 18.32 -12.62 -18.52
N ILE A 606 17.17 -12.36 -17.90
CA ILE A 606 15.99 -11.88 -18.61
C ILE A 606 16.28 -10.45 -19.03
N SER A 607 16.59 -10.24 -20.32
CA SER A 607 16.75 -8.92 -20.93
C SER A 607 15.42 -8.19 -21.19
N LEU A 608 14.31 -8.66 -20.60
CA LEU A 608 12.95 -8.51 -21.16
C LEU A 608 11.85 -8.16 -20.15
N PHE A 609 12.13 -8.13 -18.84
CA PHE A 609 11.14 -7.75 -17.82
C PHE A 609 11.43 -6.34 -17.31
N GLY A 610 10.48 -5.41 -17.50
CA GLY A 610 10.66 -4.03 -17.10
C GLY A 610 9.40 -3.16 -17.14
N GLY A 611 9.54 -1.93 -16.64
CA GLY A 611 8.50 -0.91 -16.58
C GLY A 611 7.90 -0.74 -15.18
N SER A 612 6.73 -0.13 -15.10
CA SER A 612 6.00 0.06 -13.85
C SER A 612 5.59 -1.27 -13.19
N SER A 613 5.42 -2.34 -13.97
CA SER A 613 5.15 -3.70 -13.47
C SER A 613 6.31 -4.31 -12.70
N GLY A 614 7.56 -3.93 -13.03
CA GLY A 614 8.76 -4.27 -12.25
C GLY A 614 9.05 -3.31 -11.10
N ALA A 615 8.56 -2.07 -11.18
CA ALA A 615 8.68 -1.09 -10.11
C ALA A 615 7.73 -1.37 -8.94
N ALA A 616 6.47 -1.71 -9.19
CA ALA A 616 5.48 -2.04 -8.16
C ALA A 616 5.95 -3.08 -7.13
N PRO A 617 6.55 -4.24 -7.50
CA PRO A 617 7.00 -5.24 -6.53
C PRO A 617 8.20 -4.78 -5.68
N HIS A 618 9.03 -3.84 -6.16
CA HIS A 618 10.05 -3.21 -5.30
C HIS A 618 9.37 -2.45 -4.15
N VAL A 619 8.30 -1.72 -4.43
CA VAL A 619 7.54 -0.98 -3.40
C VAL A 619 6.82 -1.94 -2.47
N ALA A 620 6.24 -3.02 -3.00
CA ALA A 620 5.56 -4.02 -2.19
C ALA A 620 6.52 -4.73 -1.23
N GLY A 621 7.69 -5.16 -1.71
CA GLY A 621 8.75 -5.73 -0.88
C GLY A 621 9.28 -4.74 0.17
N ALA A 622 9.53 -3.50 -0.23
CA ALA A 622 9.92 -2.42 0.69
C ALA A 622 8.88 -2.17 1.80
N ALA A 623 7.59 -2.18 1.46
CA ALA A 623 6.52 -2.01 2.43
C ALA A 623 6.48 -3.14 3.46
N LEU A 624 6.77 -4.39 3.06
CA LEU A 624 6.91 -5.52 3.98
C LEU A 624 8.11 -5.33 4.93
N LEU A 625 9.24 -4.82 4.46
CA LEU A 625 10.39 -4.51 5.32
C LEU A 625 10.08 -3.41 6.34
N VAL A 626 9.43 -2.35 5.88
CA VAL A 626 9.00 -1.23 6.73
C VAL A 626 7.96 -1.69 7.75
N LYS A 627 6.97 -2.49 7.33
CA LYS A 627 5.96 -3.08 8.21
C LYS A 627 6.59 -4.03 9.22
N HIS A 628 7.52 -4.89 8.80
CA HIS A 628 8.26 -5.76 9.71
C HIS A 628 8.92 -4.92 10.79
N ARG A 629 9.75 -3.93 10.40
CA ARG A 629 10.45 -3.05 11.34
C ARG A 629 9.49 -2.42 12.35
N LEU A 630 8.36 -1.88 11.89
CA LEU A 630 7.38 -1.25 12.77
C LEU A 630 6.80 -2.29 13.76
N LEU A 631 6.37 -3.45 13.28
CA LEU A 631 5.82 -4.51 14.14
C LEU A 631 6.85 -5.06 15.15
N ALA A 632 8.11 -5.25 14.73
CA ALA A 632 9.21 -5.68 15.61
C ALA A 632 9.45 -4.68 16.77
N ASN A 633 9.21 -3.39 16.50
CA ASN A 633 9.26 -2.32 17.51
C ASN A 633 7.92 -2.12 18.26
N GLY A 634 7.00 -3.07 18.16
CA GLY A 634 5.68 -3.03 18.83
C GLY A 634 4.72 -1.99 18.25
N GLN A 635 4.95 -1.50 17.03
CA GLN A 635 4.18 -0.43 16.39
C GLN A 635 3.00 -0.99 15.59
N THR A 636 2.00 -1.42 16.34
CA THR A 636 0.86 -2.19 15.85
C THR A 636 -0.17 -1.34 15.12
N TRP A 637 -0.12 -0.02 15.32
CA TRP A 637 -0.95 0.96 14.61
C TRP A 637 -0.73 0.91 13.08
N VAL A 638 0.40 0.39 12.61
CA VAL A 638 0.70 0.28 11.16
C VAL A 638 -0.31 -0.60 10.41
N ASN A 639 -1.02 -1.49 11.12
CA ASN A 639 -2.08 -2.33 10.57
C ASN A 639 -3.38 -1.57 10.28
N SER A 640 -3.54 -0.36 10.81
CA SER A 640 -4.73 0.45 10.53
C SER A 640 -4.66 1.04 9.12
N PRO A 641 -5.80 1.21 8.43
CA PRO A 641 -5.85 1.78 7.08
C PRO A 641 -5.13 3.14 6.96
N GLY A 642 -4.47 3.37 5.83
CA GLY A 642 -3.75 4.59 5.53
C GLY A 642 -2.40 4.79 6.25
N ARG A 643 -2.12 4.04 7.33
CA ARG A 643 -0.90 4.22 8.13
C ARG A 643 0.34 3.79 7.36
N LEU A 644 0.40 2.54 6.89
CA LEU A 644 1.52 2.07 6.08
C LEU A 644 1.64 2.85 4.76
N HIS A 645 0.50 3.19 4.13
CA HIS A 645 0.48 4.03 2.93
C HIS A 645 1.21 5.37 3.17
N THR A 646 0.87 6.07 4.25
CA THR A 646 1.49 7.36 4.59
C THR A 646 2.97 7.21 4.90
N VAL A 647 3.38 6.15 5.61
CA VAL A 647 4.80 5.87 5.85
C VAL A 647 5.55 5.64 4.54
N MET A 648 4.95 4.91 3.59
CA MET A 648 5.56 4.63 2.28
C MET A 648 5.69 5.88 1.40
N LEU A 649 4.74 6.84 1.46
CA LEU A 649 4.93 8.16 0.83
C LEU A 649 6.17 8.88 1.37
N ALA A 650 6.49 8.70 2.66
CA ALA A 650 7.64 9.30 3.29
C ALA A 650 8.98 8.72 2.77
N MET A 651 8.95 7.53 2.15
CA MET A 651 10.11 6.87 1.56
C MET A 651 10.49 7.40 0.16
N GLY A 652 9.77 8.38 -0.39
CA GLY A 652 10.18 9.05 -1.62
C GLY A 652 11.38 9.99 -1.42
N ASP A 653 12.38 9.98 -2.30
CA ASP A 653 13.58 10.80 -2.19
C ASP A 653 13.40 12.26 -2.67
N ARG A 654 12.18 12.67 -3.03
CA ARG A 654 11.84 14.02 -3.49
C ARG A 654 12.46 14.40 -4.85
N ALA A 655 12.83 13.43 -5.70
CA ALA A 655 13.23 13.68 -7.10
C ALA A 655 12.08 14.28 -7.94
N ILE A 656 12.41 15.18 -8.90
CA ILE A 656 11.40 15.98 -9.64
C ILE A 656 11.71 16.26 -11.10
N SER A 657 12.87 15.85 -11.62
CA SER A 657 13.27 16.18 -12.98
C SER A 657 14.31 15.20 -13.50
N PHE A 658 14.59 15.29 -14.81
CA PHE A 658 15.66 14.56 -15.52
C PHE A 658 17.08 14.89 -15.02
N ASN A 659 17.24 15.83 -14.10
CA ASN A 659 18.50 16.01 -13.37
C ASN A 659 18.21 16.17 -11.87
N PRO A 660 17.88 15.06 -11.18
CA PRO A 660 17.42 15.07 -9.81
C PRO A 660 18.50 15.57 -8.82
N ILE A 661 19.77 15.58 -9.23
CA ILE A 661 20.90 16.08 -8.42
C ILE A 661 20.78 17.58 -8.14
N VAL A 662 20.08 18.35 -8.99
CA VAL A 662 20.17 19.82 -8.95
C VAL A 662 19.07 20.48 -8.11
N THR A 663 17.91 19.85 -7.86
CA THR A 663 16.88 20.45 -6.97
C THR A 663 15.85 19.43 -6.46
N PRO A 664 16.01 18.84 -5.26
CA PRO A 664 14.96 18.01 -4.67
C PRO A 664 13.74 18.87 -4.31
N ARG A 665 12.54 18.30 -4.38
CA ARG A 665 11.31 18.98 -3.94
C ARG A 665 11.35 19.22 -2.44
N LEU A 666 10.78 20.35 -2.04
CA LEU A 666 10.61 20.72 -0.64
C LEU A 666 9.16 20.70 -0.21
N VAL A 667 8.26 20.85 -1.18
CA VAL A 667 6.83 20.90 -0.97
C VAL A 667 6.09 20.16 -2.08
N GLY A 668 4.95 19.58 -1.73
CA GLY A 668 4.06 18.95 -2.69
C GLY A 668 4.61 17.70 -3.34
N THR A 669 3.77 17.19 -4.22
CA THR A 669 3.93 16.02 -5.08
C THR A 669 4.11 16.48 -6.52
N ASP A 670 4.39 15.52 -7.40
CA ASP A 670 4.51 15.73 -8.84
C ASP A 670 3.67 14.70 -9.60
N ASN A 671 3.05 15.11 -10.71
CA ASN A 671 2.21 14.21 -11.52
C ASN A 671 3.01 13.11 -12.23
N LEU A 672 4.32 13.30 -12.42
CA LEU A 672 5.23 12.34 -13.04
C LEU A 672 6.08 11.60 -12.02
N TRP A 673 6.47 12.29 -10.94
CA TRP A 673 7.43 11.79 -9.95
C TRP A 673 6.80 11.39 -8.60
N GLY A 674 5.55 11.75 -8.33
CA GLY A 674 4.92 11.57 -7.02
C GLY A 674 5.74 12.26 -5.91
N MET A 675 6.14 11.48 -4.90
CA MET A 675 7.02 11.87 -3.80
C MET A 675 8.53 11.70 -4.13
N GLY A 676 8.86 11.34 -5.37
CA GLY A 676 10.21 11.02 -5.83
C GLY A 676 10.42 9.52 -6.03
N ARG A 677 11.66 9.06 -5.90
CA ARG A 677 12.07 7.68 -6.05
C ARG A 677 12.07 6.95 -4.70
N LEU A 678 11.78 5.67 -4.70
CA LEU A 678 11.79 4.82 -3.51
C LEU A 678 13.19 4.80 -2.88
N LYS A 679 13.27 5.14 -1.59
CA LYS A 679 14.49 5.02 -0.81
C LYS A 679 14.18 4.76 0.66
N LEU A 680 14.65 3.63 1.17
CA LEU A 680 14.32 3.16 2.50
C LEU A 680 15.13 3.92 3.54
N SER A 681 14.49 4.96 4.08
CA SER A 681 15.05 5.76 5.15
C SER A 681 14.91 5.04 6.48
N MET A 682 15.96 5.08 7.29
CA MET A 682 15.84 4.70 8.70
C MET A 682 15.35 5.89 9.51
N PHE A 683 14.18 5.76 10.14
CA PHE A 683 13.55 6.82 10.94
C PHE A 683 13.44 6.39 12.42
N PRO A 684 14.51 6.44 13.22
CA PRO A 684 14.45 6.07 14.62
C PRO A 684 13.62 7.06 15.46
N THR A 685 13.53 8.32 15.01
CA THR A 685 12.67 9.34 15.60
C THR A 685 11.62 9.81 14.60
N TYR A 686 10.35 9.61 14.91
CA TYR A 686 9.22 9.94 14.04
C TYR A 686 7.97 10.31 14.84
N PHE A 687 7.01 10.89 14.13
CA PHE A 687 5.68 11.23 14.63
C PHE A 687 4.64 10.84 13.59
N MET A 688 3.52 10.28 14.03
CA MET A 688 2.37 9.95 13.21
C MET A 688 1.12 10.54 13.85
N GLN A 689 0.26 11.16 13.06
CA GLN A 689 -1.05 11.61 13.49
C GLN A 689 -2.14 11.14 12.53
N THR A 690 -3.25 10.67 13.09
CA THR A 690 -4.52 10.53 12.38
C THR A 690 -5.52 11.51 12.95
N ARG A 691 -6.17 12.27 12.08
CA ARG A 691 -7.17 13.29 12.45
C ARG A 691 -8.25 13.40 11.41
N SER A 692 -9.47 13.72 11.85
CA SER A 692 -10.60 13.89 10.95
C SER A 692 -11.11 15.33 10.90
N PHE A 693 -11.67 15.70 9.75
CA PHE A 693 -12.26 17.01 9.52
C PHE A 693 -13.66 16.84 8.92
N THR A 694 -14.58 17.71 9.31
CA THR A 694 -15.95 17.76 8.77
C THR A 694 -16.16 19.04 7.97
N ALA A 695 -17.26 19.15 7.23
CA ALA A 695 -17.62 20.38 6.50
C ALA A 695 -17.71 21.66 7.38
N SER A 696 -17.77 21.53 8.71
CA SER A 696 -17.73 22.66 9.65
C SER A 696 -16.35 22.97 10.22
N SER A 697 -15.34 22.14 9.92
CA SER A 697 -13.97 22.34 10.36
C SER A 697 -13.37 23.52 9.60
N THR A 698 -13.19 24.65 10.29
CA THR A 698 -12.54 25.87 9.72
C THR A 698 -11.33 26.31 10.52
N THR A 699 -11.12 25.75 11.70
CA THR A 699 -10.07 26.17 12.63
C THR A 699 -8.77 25.43 12.35
N PRO A 700 -7.63 26.13 12.16
CA PRO A 700 -6.33 25.49 12.05
C PRO A 700 -6.02 24.60 13.26
N VAL A 701 -5.48 23.43 12.97
CA VAL A 701 -5.00 22.47 13.96
C VAL A 701 -3.49 22.50 13.93
N ARG A 702 -2.87 22.97 15.01
CA ARG A 702 -1.41 22.97 15.17
C ARG A 702 -0.98 21.96 16.21
N LYS A 703 0.05 21.17 15.89
CA LYS A 703 0.65 20.19 16.79
C LYS A 703 2.17 20.21 16.70
N ARG A 704 2.80 20.05 17.86
CA ARG A 704 4.23 19.78 17.98
C ARG A 704 4.50 18.36 17.48
N ILE A 705 5.57 18.19 16.71
CA ILE A 705 5.92 16.89 16.09
C ILE A 705 6.87 16.11 16.99
N PHE A 706 7.93 16.79 17.47
CA PHE A 706 8.95 16.18 18.33
C PHE A 706 8.94 16.87 19.69
N THR A 707 8.73 16.07 20.73
CA THR A 707 8.64 16.50 22.11
C THR A 707 9.87 17.26 22.57
N ASN A 708 11.06 16.74 22.25
CA ASN A 708 12.34 17.39 22.59
C ASN A 708 12.90 18.25 21.44
N GLY A 709 12.10 18.50 20.41
CA GLY A 709 12.51 19.17 19.17
C GLY A 709 13.41 18.29 18.28
N MET A 710 14.05 18.94 17.32
CA MET A 710 15.08 18.32 16.49
C MET A 710 16.29 17.94 17.35
N GLN A 711 16.82 16.73 17.21
CA GLN A 711 18.07 16.34 17.88
C GLN A 711 19.26 17.09 17.24
N ALA A 712 20.34 17.28 18.00
CA ALA A 712 21.46 18.14 17.59
C ALA A 712 22.21 17.67 16.34
N ASN A 713 22.23 16.36 16.08
CA ASN A 713 22.81 15.72 14.90
C ASN A 713 21.86 15.72 13.69
N ARG A 714 20.56 15.99 13.88
CA ARG A 714 19.55 15.88 12.83
C ARG A 714 19.49 17.19 12.04
N LYS A 715 19.60 17.06 10.72
CA LYS A 715 19.75 18.19 9.79
C LYS A 715 18.60 18.26 8.78
N PHE A 716 17.65 17.35 8.90
CA PHE A 716 16.58 17.13 7.94
C PHE A 716 15.31 16.73 8.69
N VAL A 717 14.18 17.33 8.32
CA VAL A 717 12.85 16.90 8.72
C VAL A 717 11.95 16.89 7.50
N LYS A 718 11.19 15.81 7.35
CA LYS A 718 10.19 15.63 6.29
C LYS A 718 8.88 15.20 6.92
N CYS A 719 7.80 15.84 6.49
CA CYS A 719 6.44 15.44 6.79
C CYS A 719 5.71 15.15 5.49
N VAL A 720 5.03 14.01 5.44
CA VAL A 720 4.10 13.65 4.39
C VAL A 720 2.70 13.54 4.97
N PHE A 721 1.71 13.77 4.12
CA PHE A 721 0.31 13.82 4.48
C PHE A 721 -0.48 13.10 3.40
N LEU A 722 -1.39 12.23 3.84
CA LEU A 722 -2.36 11.53 3.01
C LEU A 722 -3.76 11.94 3.49
N GLN A 723 -4.59 12.39 2.56
CA GLN A 723 -6.01 12.62 2.77
C GLN A 723 -6.78 11.38 2.31
N ASP A 724 -7.29 10.64 3.30
CA ASP A 724 -8.18 9.52 3.07
C ASP A 724 -9.61 10.05 2.86
N GLU A 725 -10.06 9.95 1.62
CA GLU A 725 -11.44 10.14 1.23
C GLU A 725 -11.90 8.97 0.39
N ASP A 726 -13.12 8.52 0.68
CA ASP A 726 -13.82 7.55 -0.14
C ASP A 726 -14.30 8.22 -1.43
N MET A 727 -13.81 7.78 -2.59
CA MET A 727 -14.20 8.34 -3.88
C MET A 727 -15.45 7.66 -4.45
N SER A 728 -15.85 6.52 -3.90
CA SER A 728 -16.99 5.74 -4.36
C SER A 728 -18.32 6.50 -4.25
N SER A 729 -18.41 7.44 -3.32
CA SER A 729 -19.65 8.16 -2.97
C SER A 729 -19.62 9.66 -3.27
N LYS A 730 -18.54 10.16 -3.91
CA LYS A 730 -18.38 11.58 -4.27
C LYS A 730 -19.22 11.92 -5.49
N SER A 731 -19.78 13.13 -5.49
CA SER A 731 -20.45 13.68 -6.66
C SER A 731 -19.46 14.39 -7.58
N LEU A 732 -19.77 14.46 -8.87
CA LEU A 732 -18.98 15.19 -9.86
C LEU A 732 -18.72 16.66 -9.48
N ASP A 733 -19.62 17.31 -8.73
CA ASP A 733 -19.48 18.70 -8.33
C ASP A 733 -18.59 18.95 -7.11
N ASP A 734 -18.27 17.95 -6.30
CA ASP A 734 -17.46 18.13 -5.09
C ASP A 734 -16.64 16.88 -4.78
N GLN A 735 -15.49 16.79 -5.46
CA GLN A 735 -14.75 15.55 -5.57
C GLN A 735 -13.69 15.40 -4.47
N VAL A 736 -13.04 16.50 -4.06
CA VAL A 736 -11.95 16.47 -3.07
C VAL A 736 -12.04 17.60 -2.06
N SER A 737 -11.62 17.31 -0.83
CA SER A 737 -11.42 18.32 0.21
C SER A 737 -10.08 19.02 0.04
N ARG A 738 -9.96 20.23 0.61
CA ARG A 738 -8.74 21.04 0.58
C ARG A 738 -8.25 21.30 1.99
N ILE A 739 -7.26 20.52 2.42
CA ILE A 739 -6.49 20.78 3.64
C ILE A 739 -5.14 21.37 3.25
N ARG A 740 -4.70 22.43 3.91
CA ARG A 740 -3.34 22.97 3.73
C ARG A 740 -2.41 22.39 4.78
N LEU A 741 -1.20 22.01 4.37
CA LEU A 741 -0.14 21.51 5.26
C LEU A 741 0.96 22.56 5.44
N ARG A 742 1.33 22.83 6.68
CA ARG A 742 2.44 23.74 7.03
C ARG A 742 3.40 23.08 7.99
N LEU A 743 4.69 23.26 7.74
CA LEU A 743 5.77 22.99 8.67
C LEU A 743 6.26 24.32 9.24
N ILE A 744 6.22 24.47 10.55
CA ILE A 744 6.67 25.66 11.26
C ILE A 744 7.91 25.27 12.07
N VAL A 745 9.05 25.87 11.75
CA VAL A 745 10.31 25.63 12.44
C VAL A 745 10.59 26.82 13.34
N VAL A 746 10.72 26.59 14.64
CA VAL A 746 11.03 27.62 15.63
C VAL A 746 12.43 27.34 16.17
N PRO A 747 13.48 28.03 15.66
CA PRO A 747 14.84 27.85 16.14
C PRO A 747 14.93 28.10 17.65
N ARG A 748 15.77 27.32 18.32
CA ARG A 748 16.08 27.52 19.73
C ARG A 748 17.55 27.83 19.90
N PRO A 749 17.92 28.61 20.92
CA PRO A 749 19.31 28.82 21.23
C PRO A 749 19.94 27.51 21.75
N PRO A 750 21.25 27.27 21.54
CA PRO A 750 21.89 25.99 21.85
C PRO A 750 21.74 25.52 23.30
N GLU A 751 21.65 26.44 24.26
CA GLU A 751 21.42 26.13 25.67
C GLU A 751 20.05 25.48 25.97
N GLN A 752 19.12 25.52 25.00
CA GLN A 752 17.81 24.85 25.06
C GLN A 752 17.76 23.56 24.22
N ALA A 753 18.88 23.11 23.68
CA ALA A 753 18.99 21.83 22.98
C ALA A 753 18.50 20.66 23.86
N GLY A 754 17.67 19.78 23.30
CA GLY A 754 17.13 18.61 24.00
C GLY A 754 16.09 18.91 25.07
N GLN A 755 15.78 20.18 25.36
CA GLN A 755 14.67 20.51 26.26
C GLN A 755 13.32 20.26 25.58
N THR A 756 12.27 20.03 26.36
CA THR A 756 10.91 19.89 25.85
C THR A 756 10.48 21.18 25.15
N CYS A 757 9.99 21.05 23.92
CA CYS A 757 9.45 22.15 23.13
C CYS A 757 8.08 22.55 23.68
N PRO A 758 7.69 23.84 23.69
CA PRO A 758 6.37 24.23 24.16
C PRO A 758 5.27 23.64 23.26
N ASP A 759 4.08 23.40 23.81
CA ASP A 759 2.96 22.82 23.05
C ASP A 759 2.44 23.78 21.96
N GLN A 760 2.56 25.08 22.23
CA GLN A 760 2.28 26.15 21.28
C GLN A 760 3.40 27.20 21.40
N PRO A 761 4.02 27.63 20.29
CA PRO A 761 5.02 28.69 20.35
C PRO A 761 4.33 30.02 20.64
N ALA A 762 4.91 30.83 21.55
CA ALA A 762 4.38 32.17 21.86
C ALA A 762 4.45 33.14 20.67
N ASN A 763 5.39 32.91 19.73
CA ASN A 763 5.56 33.68 18.51
C ASN A 763 5.73 32.74 17.30
N LEU A 764 4.97 32.98 16.23
CA LEU A 764 5.01 32.21 14.97
C LEU A 764 6.04 32.76 13.96
N ASN A 765 7.04 33.50 14.44
CA ASN A 765 8.01 34.18 13.57
C ASN A 765 9.08 33.24 13.00
N GLY A 766 8.92 31.93 13.17
CA GLY A 766 9.81 30.93 12.60
C GLY A 766 9.62 30.76 11.09
N PRO A 767 10.61 30.23 10.35
CA PRO A 767 10.43 29.84 8.96
C PRO A 767 9.25 28.88 8.78
N ILE A 768 8.44 29.14 7.76
CA ILE A 768 7.27 28.33 7.39
C ILE A 768 7.52 27.72 6.03
N VAL A 769 7.47 26.40 5.96
CA VAL A 769 7.40 25.65 4.69
C VAL A 769 5.93 25.29 4.49
N LEU A 770 5.39 25.64 3.32
CA LEU A 770 3.95 25.59 3.04
C LEU A 770 3.68 24.77 1.79
N ASP A 771 2.83 23.76 1.95
CA ASP A 771 2.18 23.07 0.85
C ASP A 771 0.69 23.47 0.83
N ASP A 772 0.35 24.38 -0.08
CA ASP A 772 -1.01 24.83 -0.37
C ASP A 772 -1.53 24.25 -1.69
N SER A 773 -0.92 23.16 -2.18
CA SER A 773 -1.42 22.42 -3.35
C SER A 773 -2.87 21.96 -3.12
N LEU A 774 -3.55 21.63 -4.20
CA LEU A 774 -4.91 21.04 -4.16
C LEU A 774 -4.86 19.51 -4.13
N ASP A 775 -3.67 18.94 -4.04
CA ASP A 775 -3.46 17.50 -3.99
C ASP A 775 -3.98 16.91 -2.67
N ILE A 776 -4.43 15.66 -2.70
CA ILE A 776 -4.80 14.85 -1.54
C ILE A 776 -3.56 14.26 -0.85
N LYS A 777 -2.41 14.29 -1.51
CA LYS A 777 -1.10 13.93 -0.99
C LYS A 777 -0.21 15.15 -0.89
N LYS A 778 0.43 15.36 0.25
CA LYS A 778 1.24 16.56 0.50
C LYS A 778 2.57 16.21 1.13
N MET A 779 3.53 17.09 0.92
CA MET A 779 4.84 16.98 1.53
C MET A 779 5.32 18.37 1.93
N VAL A 780 5.99 18.45 3.09
CA VAL A 780 6.76 19.62 3.49
C VAL A 780 8.07 19.15 4.10
N THR A 781 9.17 19.78 3.70
CA THR A 781 10.52 19.40 4.10
C THR A 781 11.33 20.63 4.49
N ALA A 782 12.08 20.53 5.58
CA ALA A 782 13.07 21.52 5.98
C ALA A 782 14.45 20.87 6.21
N MET A 783 15.50 21.60 5.84
CA MET A 783 16.88 21.14 5.96
C MET A 783 17.82 22.27 6.37
N SER A 784 18.94 21.94 7.00
CA SER A 784 19.96 22.90 7.44
C SER A 784 20.79 23.48 6.28
N LEU A 785 21.41 24.66 6.50
CA LEU A 785 22.25 25.39 5.52
C LEU A 785 23.46 24.60 5.03
N ASP A 786 24.10 23.84 5.91
CA ASP A 786 25.29 23.04 5.62
C ASP A 786 25.00 21.88 4.65
N LEU A 787 23.72 21.51 4.53
CA LEU A 787 23.24 20.61 3.49
C LEU A 787 22.93 21.39 2.18
N GLY A 788 22.57 22.68 2.23
CA GLY A 788 21.93 23.42 1.13
C GLY A 788 22.77 24.40 0.28
N GLN A 789 24.11 24.41 0.33
CA GLN A 789 24.91 25.50 -0.27
C GLN A 789 24.86 25.66 -1.81
N TYR A 790 24.23 24.75 -2.57
CA TYR A 790 24.26 24.78 -4.05
C TYR A 790 22.93 25.13 -4.76
N PHE A 791 21.85 25.48 -4.03
CA PHE A 791 20.53 25.67 -4.67
C PHE A 791 20.25 27.13 -5.07
N VAL A 792 19.86 27.34 -6.34
CA VAL A 792 19.70 28.66 -6.98
C VAL A 792 18.31 29.29 -6.74
N TYR A 793 17.33 28.56 -6.19
CA TYR A 793 15.97 29.06 -5.93
C TYR A 793 15.41 28.52 -4.59
N PRO A 794 14.53 29.28 -3.92
CA PRO A 794 14.78 29.72 -2.55
C PRO A 794 14.36 28.67 -1.52
N ASN A 795 15.32 27.88 -1.07
CA ASN A 795 15.35 27.48 0.33
C ASN A 795 16.78 27.67 0.83
N PRO A 796 17.12 28.89 1.31
CA PRO A 796 18.33 29.00 2.11
C PRO A 796 18.06 28.05 3.27
N GLY A 797 18.84 26.97 3.39
CA GLY A 797 18.67 26.05 4.50
C GLY A 797 18.46 26.81 5.83
N LEU A 798 17.76 26.19 6.77
CA LEU A 798 17.39 26.90 7.98
C LEU A 798 18.57 26.88 8.95
N SER A 799 19.17 28.05 9.21
CA SER A 799 20.13 28.20 10.30
C SER A 799 19.44 27.84 11.62
N GLY A 800 20.02 26.91 12.37
CA GLY A 800 19.45 26.46 13.64
C GLY A 800 18.29 25.48 13.53
N LEU A 801 18.16 24.74 12.41
CA LEU A 801 17.28 23.56 12.37
C LEU A 801 17.68 22.51 13.43
N PRO A 802 18.97 22.19 13.65
CA PRO A 802 19.37 21.44 14.83
C PRO A 802 18.88 22.15 16.10
N ASN A 803 18.23 21.41 17.00
CA ASN A 803 17.62 21.92 18.24
C ASN A 803 16.32 22.74 18.07
N ALA A 804 15.84 22.98 16.85
CA ALA A 804 14.58 23.69 16.64
C ALA A 804 13.37 22.90 17.16
N CYS A 805 12.34 23.63 17.57
CA CYS A 805 11.01 23.06 17.74
C CYS A 805 10.30 23.02 16.39
N VAL A 806 9.66 21.89 16.08
CA VAL A 806 8.97 21.71 14.81
C VAL A 806 7.50 21.41 15.07
N TYR A 807 6.65 22.12 14.34
CA TYR A 807 5.20 21.98 14.41
C TYR A 807 4.64 21.72 13.02
N ILE A 808 3.60 20.90 12.96
CA ILE A 808 2.70 20.84 11.81
C ILE A 808 1.45 21.67 12.09
N GLU A 809 0.91 22.27 11.03
CA GLU A 809 -0.40 22.90 11.04
C GLU A 809 -1.23 22.39 9.85
N HIS A 810 -2.40 21.82 10.15
CA HIS A 810 -3.43 21.48 9.17
C HIS A 810 -4.47 22.59 9.16
N THR A 811 -4.67 23.24 8.02
CA THR A 811 -5.70 24.27 7.87
C THR A 811 -6.78 23.78 6.91
N PRO A 812 -8.00 23.46 7.39
CA PRO A 812 -9.10 23.09 6.51
C PRO A 812 -9.62 24.33 5.77
N LEU A 813 -9.42 24.35 4.44
CA LEU A 813 -9.89 25.42 3.56
C LEU A 813 -11.22 25.06 2.91
N HIS A 814 -11.41 23.77 2.61
CA HIS A 814 -12.65 23.17 2.14
C HIS A 814 -12.70 21.74 2.65
N VAL A 815 -13.85 21.28 3.13
CA VAL A 815 -14.06 19.88 3.51
C VAL A 815 -15.41 19.47 2.95
N THR A 816 -15.41 18.41 2.15
CA THR A 816 -16.62 17.89 1.52
C THR A 816 -17.66 17.47 2.57
N PRO A 817 -18.96 17.40 2.21
CA PRO A 817 -20.02 16.96 3.12
C PRO A 817 -19.80 15.57 3.75
N GLN A 818 -19.03 14.70 3.09
CA GLN A 818 -18.70 13.35 3.55
C GLN A 818 -17.66 13.31 4.67
N ALA A 819 -17.08 14.46 5.03
CA ALA A 819 -15.91 14.54 5.92
C ALA A 819 -14.72 13.74 5.38
N ILE A 820 -13.57 13.89 6.05
CA ILE A 820 -12.31 13.27 5.62
C ILE A 820 -11.49 12.83 6.82
N THR A 821 -10.58 11.90 6.58
CA THR A 821 -9.51 11.57 7.51
C THR A 821 -8.17 11.93 6.90
N THR A 822 -7.24 12.40 7.72
CA THR A 822 -5.89 12.74 7.30
C THR A 822 -4.90 11.95 8.14
N HIS A 823 -3.86 11.46 7.48
CA HIS A 823 -2.73 10.77 8.08
C HIS A 823 -1.47 11.59 7.81
N THR A 824 -0.75 11.99 8.86
CA THR A 824 0.48 12.76 8.73
C THR A 824 1.62 12.00 9.38
N PHE A 825 2.65 11.70 8.61
CA PHE A 825 3.88 11.07 9.10
C PHE A 825 5.05 12.03 8.95
N CYS A 826 5.77 12.27 10.04
CA CYS A 826 6.95 13.12 10.07
C CYS A 826 8.13 12.36 10.64
N TYR A 827 9.32 12.53 10.07
CA TYR A 827 10.54 12.01 10.65
C TYR A 827 11.67 13.02 10.55
N GLN A 828 12.66 12.86 11.43
CA GLN A 828 13.92 13.60 11.37
C GLN A 828 15.09 12.66 11.07
N SER A 829 16.07 13.17 10.34
CA SER A 829 17.24 12.39 9.90
C SER A 829 18.53 13.22 9.93
N GLU A 830 19.65 12.52 10.11
CA GLU A 830 21.00 13.05 9.91
C GLU A 830 21.32 13.24 8.43
N VAL A 831 20.82 12.32 7.60
CA VAL A 831 21.11 12.20 6.17
C VAL A 831 19.85 12.57 5.40
N ARG A 832 20.01 13.22 4.26
CA ARG A 832 18.87 13.48 3.37
C ARG A 832 18.41 12.19 2.72
N ASP A 833 17.12 12.08 2.47
CA ASP A 833 16.52 11.02 1.68
C ASP A 833 17.06 10.96 0.23
N ASP A 834 17.52 12.07 -0.34
CA ASP A 834 18.12 12.16 -1.69
C ASP A 834 19.65 11.93 -1.75
N GLN A 835 20.34 11.79 -0.61
CA GLN A 835 21.79 11.59 -0.59
C GLN A 835 22.14 10.10 -0.52
N GLY A 836 22.92 9.60 -1.48
CA GLY A 836 23.82 8.48 -1.20
C GLY A 836 25.01 9.07 -0.44
N ILE A 837 25.37 8.49 0.70
CA ILE A 837 26.54 8.97 1.48
C ILE A 837 27.82 8.80 0.67
#